data_AF-A0A4R5FMP5-F1
#
_entry.id   AF-A0A4R5FMP5-F1
#
_cell.length_a   1.000
_cell.length_b   1.000
_cell.length_c   1.000
_cell.angle_alpha   90.00
_cell.angle_beta   90.00
_cell.angle_gamma   90.00
#
_symmetry.space_group_name_H-M   'P 1'
#
loop_
_entity.id
_entity.type
_entity.pdbx_description
1 polymer ?
#
loop_
_entity_poly.entity_id
_entity_poly.type
_entity_poly.pdbx_seq_one_letter_code
_entity_poly.pdbx_strand_id
1 'polypeptide(L)'
;MSKLHSTALFFLIFFSHAVFSQKKTLQAKSITENITIDGKINEKIWETASVASDFIMFEPDNGKPISHDKKTEVKVLYDNNAIYISALLYDNEPEKIQKEITNRDVFGVSDHFSVYINGFNDGQQDFRFFVSASGVQMDCLATEDSEDFTWDAIWDSEVTLTEFGWVVEMKIPYAALRFSKADKQTWGLNFMREIKRDVQKYTWNRIDTKIGAVIPQAGILEGIESIETPTRLFLIPYSSAYYQQSDIGSDTTLKAGLDIKYGINDSFTLDAILVPDFGQTKFDNAILNLEPFEQQLEENRPFFTEGTDLFSKGNLFYSRRIGGAPSTEPATAENEEITNYPSTVDLLNAVKISGRTEKGLGIGFLNAVTEKTKATILNNDTGEVRKEVIEPLANYNMLVLDQRFNQNSSVTFVNANTTRNGSFRDANVSGLLFDLNTKKNTYNLYGDFKYSTINTIEDYDGYKAELNFRKTSGKYRYLFSGKYVSKNYDVNDLGINFYTNYHNAYANGSYRIVNPTKIFNTFKLNQYINFEIENTSKKLQTGAFGTEIKATTLRNDYLEFVVEFSPFKTFDFYEPREYERYVFIPEKVFTAINFTSNENNAFSIIIQPSFTKYNEDGRGNYGLYLGPKYRFNDRLSIAFAMDYINQTNYRGWVDSNETGIIFAERNREILQNDLTGKYSLNNKMTINLTARYYWSYSKNHEFFTLQNSGYLTPNSIYAKNKDRNFNSWNFDLSYSWWFAPGSEISILYRNYGLERTDMVQKDLSKNLKSIFNSDLTNVLSISIRYFIDYNAVKNKF
;
A
#
# COMPACT_ATOMS: atom_id res chain seq x y z
N MET A 1 9.50 -61.73 -55.04
CA MET A 1 9.60 -62.64 -53.88
C MET A 1 11.01 -62.53 -53.30
N SER A 2 11.10 -62.53 -51.97
CA SER A 2 12.32 -62.42 -51.13
C SER A 2 12.99 -61.03 -51.08
N LYS A 3 12.93 -60.39 -49.92
CA LYS A 3 14.03 -60.21 -48.94
C LYS A 3 13.63 -59.15 -47.93
N LEU A 4 13.30 -59.61 -46.73
CA LEU A 4 13.05 -58.84 -45.52
C LEU A 4 14.41 -58.53 -44.88
N HIS A 5 14.82 -57.27 -44.78
CA HIS A 5 15.95 -56.84 -43.95
C HIS A 5 15.63 -55.47 -43.33
N SER A 6 15.99 -55.34 -42.05
CA SER A 6 16.23 -54.09 -41.31
C SER A 6 15.02 -53.27 -40.85
N THR A 7 14.39 -53.74 -39.77
CA THR A 7 13.75 -52.87 -38.75
C THR A 7 14.21 -53.31 -37.37
N ALA A 8 15.44 -52.97 -37.01
CA ALA A 8 15.89 -52.89 -35.63
C ALA A 8 17.02 -51.85 -35.59
N LEU A 9 17.01 -51.00 -34.56
CA LEU A 9 18.03 -49.98 -34.27
C LEU A 9 17.82 -48.58 -34.90
N PHE A 10 16.73 -47.90 -34.53
CA PHE A 10 16.71 -46.43 -34.38
C PHE A 10 15.63 -46.00 -33.38
N PHE A 11 15.67 -46.55 -32.18
CA PHE A 11 15.00 -45.96 -31.01
C PHE A 11 16.11 -45.42 -30.08
N LEU A 12 16.87 -44.47 -30.62
CA LEU A 12 17.77 -43.64 -29.84
C LEU A 12 16.91 -42.61 -29.10
N ILE A 13 16.40 -43.06 -27.95
CA ILE A 13 16.25 -42.32 -26.70
C ILE A 13 16.52 -40.81 -26.88
N PHE A 14 15.51 -40.08 -27.37
CA PHE A 14 15.29 -38.70 -26.94
C PHE A 14 14.57 -38.78 -25.60
N PHE A 15 15.24 -39.31 -24.57
CA PHE A 15 14.93 -38.91 -23.21
C PHE A 15 15.47 -37.48 -23.06
N SER A 16 14.69 -36.51 -23.56
CA SER A 16 14.69 -35.19 -22.93
C SER A 16 14.35 -35.45 -21.47
N HIS A 17 15.39 -35.52 -20.63
CA HIS A 17 15.24 -35.34 -19.21
C HIS A 17 14.70 -33.92 -19.08
N ALA A 18 13.38 -33.78 -19.06
CA ALA A 18 12.77 -32.76 -18.23
C ALA A 18 13.21 -33.14 -16.81
N VAL A 19 14.41 -32.71 -16.43
CA VAL A 19 14.80 -32.61 -15.04
C VAL A 19 13.72 -31.71 -14.46
N PHE A 20 12.74 -32.32 -13.80
CA PHE A 20 11.94 -31.60 -12.82
C PHE A 20 12.99 -30.92 -11.95
N SER A 21 13.02 -29.58 -11.98
CA SER A 21 13.94 -28.81 -11.17
C SER A 21 13.66 -29.18 -9.72
N GLN A 22 14.42 -30.14 -9.18
CA GLN A 22 14.29 -30.57 -7.80
C GLN A 22 14.58 -29.35 -6.95
N LYS A 23 13.74 -29.10 -5.94
CA LYS A 23 13.99 -28.02 -4.98
C LYS A 23 15.39 -28.22 -4.40
N LYS A 24 16.21 -27.18 -4.40
CA LYS A 24 17.51 -27.23 -3.71
C LYS A 24 17.27 -27.35 -2.20
N THR A 25 18.12 -28.11 -1.52
CA THR A 25 18.10 -28.25 -0.06
C THR A 25 19.41 -27.73 0.52
N LEU A 26 19.34 -26.96 1.61
CA LEU A 26 20.46 -26.46 2.38
C LEU A 26 20.36 -27.00 3.81
N GLN A 27 21.49 -27.43 4.40
CA GLN A 27 21.56 -27.85 5.80
C GLN A 27 22.08 -26.70 6.65
N ALA A 28 21.25 -26.20 7.55
CA ALA A 28 21.65 -25.28 8.61
C ALA A 28 22.54 -26.01 9.62
N LYS A 29 23.47 -25.27 10.25
CA LYS A 29 24.35 -25.84 11.27
C LYS A 29 24.11 -25.19 12.64
N SER A 30 23.89 -26.02 13.65
CA SER A 30 23.73 -25.57 15.04
C SER A 30 25.06 -25.05 15.60
N ILE A 31 24.98 -24.01 16.42
CA ILE A 31 26.10 -23.40 17.11
C ILE A 31 25.81 -23.18 18.60
N THR A 32 26.86 -23.17 19.41
CA THR A 32 26.85 -22.74 20.82
C THR A 32 27.73 -21.51 21.06
N GLU A 33 28.57 -21.18 20.08
CA GLU A 33 29.46 -20.01 20.08
C GLU A 33 28.66 -18.75 19.74
N ASN A 34 29.07 -17.61 20.29
CA ASN A 34 28.44 -16.34 19.96
C ASN A 34 28.97 -15.80 18.64
N ILE A 35 28.08 -15.44 17.71
CA ILE A 35 28.42 -14.78 16.44
C ILE A 35 28.29 -13.27 16.63
N THR A 36 29.35 -12.53 16.32
CA THR A 36 29.31 -11.07 16.33
C THR A 36 28.93 -10.59 14.93
N ILE A 37 27.87 -9.80 14.81
CA ILE A 37 27.47 -9.22 13.51
C ILE A 37 28.33 -7.99 13.26
N ASP A 38 29.45 -8.17 12.55
CA ASP A 38 30.45 -7.14 12.26
C ASP A 38 30.84 -7.03 10.78
N GLY A 39 30.30 -7.92 9.94
CA GLY A 39 30.47 -7.94 8.50
C GLY A 39 31.83 -8.48 8.05
N LYS A 40 32.58 -9.21 8.89
CA LYS A 40 33.93 -9.71 8.58
C LYS A 40 34.09 -11.23 8.48
N ILE A 41 33.07 -12.03 8.84
CA ILE A 41 33.06 -13.52 8.73
C ILE A 41 34.40 -14.14 9.20
N ASN A 42 34.83 -13.79 10.41
CA ASN A 42 36.11 -14.26 10.96
C ASN A 42 35.97 -15.56 11.78
N GLU A 43 34.75 -15.90 12.20
CA GLU A 43 34.47 -17.06 13.03
C GLU A 43 34.64 -18.36 12.21
N LYS A 44 35.51 -19.25 12.70
CA LYS A 44 35.85 -20.52 12.02
C LYS A 44 34.65 -21.42 11.77
N ILE A 45 33.59 -21.31 12.57
CA ILE A 45 32.38 -22.12 12.43
C ILE A 45 31.73 -21.93 11.05
N TRP A 46 31.83 -20.74 10.45
CA TRP A 46 31.36 -20.47 9.08
C TRP A 46 32.04 -21.36 8.04
N GLU A 47 33.30 -21.76 8.21
CA GLU A 47 34.01 -22.63 7.26
C GLU A 47 33.39 -24.03 7.17
N THR A 48 32.67 -24.44 8.20
CA THR A 48 32.12 -25.80 8.33
C THR A 48 30.64 -25.90 7.96
N ALA A 49 29.99 -24.78 7.64
CA ALA A 49 28.59 -24.73 7.24
C ALA A 49 28.41 -25.05 5.75
N SER A 50 27.26 -25.63 5.39
CA SER A 50 26.90 -25.87 4.00
C SER A 50 26.78 -24.55 3.23
N VAL A 51 27.20 -24.55 1.97
CA VAL A 51 27.17 -23.36 1.10
C VAL A 51 26.04 -23.46 0.09
N ALA A 52 25.20 -22.43 0.05
CA ALA A 52 24.26 -22.18 -1.03
C ALA A 52 24.94 -21.38 -2.15
N SER A 53 25.08 -22.02 -3.32
CA SER A 53 25.70 -21.48 -4.53
C SER A 53 24.80 -21.65 -5.77
N ASP A 54 25.32 -21.29 -6.95
CA ASP A 54 24.73 -21.54 -8.26
C ASP A 54 23.37 -20.88 -8.44
N PHE A 55 23.30 -19.59 -8.14
CA PHE A 55 22.09 -18.79 -8.28
C PHE A 55 21.64 -18.71 -9.75
N ILE A 56 20.33 -18.66 -9.95
CA ILE A 56 19.68 -18.64 -11.26
C ILE A 56 18.94 -17.33 -11.43
N MET A 57 19.06 -16.72 -12.61
CA MET A 57 18.42 -15.46 -12.96
C MET A 57 16.90 -15.61 -12.87
N PHE A 58 16.30 -14.74 -12.07
CA PHE A 58 14.87 -14.55 -11.95
C PHE A 58 14.39 -13.53 -12.99
N GLU A 59 15.06 -12.37 -13.05
CA GLU A 59 14.78 -11.27 -13.98
C GLU A 59 16.09 -10.73 -14.58
N PRO A 60 16.09 -10.25 -15.85
CA PRO A 60 14.95 -10.26 -16.77
C PRO A 60 14.86 -11.56 -17.58
N ASP A 61 15.95 -12.32 -17.73
CA ASP A 61 16.03 -13.52 -18.59
C ASP A 61 16.03 -14.83 -17.78
N ASN A 62 14.82 -15.23 -17.38
CA ASN A 62 14.59 -16.30 -16.42
C ASN A 62 15.28 -17.62 -16.77
N GLY A 63 15.96 -18.21 -15.79
CA GLY A 63 16.54 -19.55 -15.88
C GLY A 63 18.03 -19.61 -16.26
N LYS A 64 18.67 -18.48 -16.55
CA LYS A 64 20.12 -18.43 -16.83
C LYS A 64 20.95 -18.50 -15.53
N PRO A 65 22.07 -19.24 -15.48
CA PRO A 65 22.94 -19.22 -14.31
C PRO A 65 23.61 -17.84 -14.14
N ILE A 66 23.90 -17.47 -12.90
CA ILE A 66 24.75 -16.32 -12.59
C ILE A 66 26.16 -16.52 -13.17
N SER A 67 26.78 -15.46 -13.67
CA SER A 67 28.16 -15.53 -14.16
C SER A 67 29.12 -15.82 -13.01
N HIS A 68 30.20 -16.55 -13.29
CA HIS A 68 31.24 -16.87 -12.30
C HIS A 68 31.80 -15.61 -11.61
N ASP A 69 31.98 -14.53 -12.38
CA ASP A 69 32.48 -13.23 -11.94
C ASP A 69 31.55 -12.48 -10.98
N LYS A 70 30.31 -12.95 -10.85
CA LYS A 70 29.27 -12.37 -9.98
C LYS A 70 28.69 -13.43 -9.03
N LYS A 71 29.44 -14.50 -8.76
CA LYS A 71 28.96 -15.60 -7.93
C LYS A 71 28.51 -15.11 -6.55
N THR A 72 27.58 -15.85 -5.96
CA THR A 72 27.05 -15.59 -4.61
C THR A 72 27.14 -16.87 -3.80
N GLU A 73 27.68 -16.76 -2.58
CA GLU A 73 27.82 -17.86 -1.64
C GLU A 73 27.15 -17.48 -0.32
N VAL A 74 26.20 -18.29 0.14
CA VAL A 74 25.44 -18.02 1.36
C VAL A 74 25.54 -19.20 2.32
N LYS A 75 25.66 -18.93 3.62
CA LYS A 75 25.69 -19.95 4.67
C LYS A 75 24.68 -19.62 5.77
N VAL A 76 24.20 -20.66 6.45
CA VAL A 76 23.18 -20.56 7.49
C VAL A 76 23.64 -21.30 8.75
N LEU A 77 23.65 -20.60 9.87
CA LEU A 77 23.86 -21.12 11.21
C LEU A 77 22.63 -20.84 12.07
N TYR A 78 22.46 -21.56 13.18
CA TYR A 78 21.37 -21.29 14.12
C TYR A 78 21.73 -21.67 15.56
N ASP A 79 21.15 -20.95 16.53
CA ASP A 79 21.15 -21.29 17.95
C ASP A 79 19.71 -21.26 18.50
N ASN A 80 19.52 -21.18 19.83
CA ASN A 80 18.18 -21.07 20.45
C ASN A 80 17.57 -19.65 20.40
N ASN A 81 18.33 -18.65 19.96
CA ASN A 81 17.90 -17.25 19.92
C ASN A 81 17.56 -16.79 18.50
N ALA A 82 18.34 -17.21 17.50
CA ALA A 82 18.29 -16.67 16.15
C ALA A 82 18.83 -17.64 15.09
N ILE A 83 18.49 -17.31 13.84
CA ILE A 83 19.19 -17.79 12.65
C ILE A 83 20.20 -16.74 12.20
N TYR A 84 21.40 -17.19 11.84
CA TYR A 84 22.50 -16.33 11.40
C TYR A 84 22.83 -16.64 9.95
N ILE A 85 23.00 -15.59 9.15
CA ILE A 85 23.22 -15.70 7.71
C ILE A 85 24.45 -14.90 7.35
N SER A 86 25.35 -15.53 6.60
CA SER A 86 26.46 -14.85 5.95
C SER A 86 26.35 -14.98 4.45
N ALA A 87 26.60 -13.89 3.72
CA ALA A 87 26.60 -13.87 2.27
C ALA A 87 27.85 -13.18 1.73
N LEU A 88 28.55 -13.88 0.83
CA LEU A 88 29.65 -13.36 0.03
C LEU A 88 29.13 -13.07 -1.38
N LEU A 89 29.14 -11.80 -1.76
CA LEU A 89 28.53 -11.29 -2.99
C LEU A 89 29.63 -10.74 -3.89
N TYR A 90 30.19 -11.61 -4.74
CA TYR A 90 31.31 -11.27 -5.59
C TYR A 90 30.88 -10.39 -6.75
N ASP A 91 31.70 -9.44 -7.15
CA ASP A 91 31.52 -8.61 -8.33
C ASP A 91 32.89 -8.27 -8.92
N ASN A 92 33.07 -8.49 -10.21
CA ASN A 92 34.34 -8.20 -10.90
C ASN A 92 34.63 -6.70 -11.08
N GLU A 93 33.67 -5.82 -10.78
CA GLU A 93 33.82 -4.37 -10.81
C GLU A 93 33.22 -3.76 -9.52
N PRO A 94 33.80 -4.00 -8.33
CA PRO A 94 33.23 -3.58 -7.04
C PRO A 94 32.99 -2.08 -6.91
N GLU A 95 33.81 -1.26 -7.57
CA GLU A 95 33.65 0.21 -7.57
C GLU A 95 32.35 0.69 -8.22
N LYS A 96 31.72 -0.14 -9.07
CA LYS A 96 30.47 0.17 -9.76
C LYS A 96 29.22 -0.35 -9.03
N ILE A 97 29.38 -1.00 -7.88
CA ILE A 97 28.25 -1.43 -7.04
C ILE A 97 27.44 -0.20 -6.63
N GLN A 98 26.14 -0.22 -6.93
CA GLN A 98 25.24 0.85 -6.54
C GLN A 98 24.99 0.77 -5.03
N LYS A 99 25.02 1.91 -4.35
CA LYS A 99 24.99 1.99 -2.88
C LYS A 99 24.33 3.26 -2.37
N GLU A 100 23.24 3.69 -3.02
CA GLU A 100 22.44 4.80 -2.51
C GLU A 100 21.96 4.49 -1.09
N ILE A 101 22.24 5.40 -0.16
CA ILE A 101 21.80 5.35 1.23
C ILE A 101 20.40 5.94 1.31
N THR A 102 19.47 5.20 1.87
CA THR A 102 18.06 5.54 2.03
C THR A 102 17.64 5.37 3.49
N ASN A 103 16.38 5.70 3.79
CA ASN A 103 15.78 5.28 5.05
C ASN A 103 15.59 3.76 5.06
N ARG A 104 15.49 3.18 6.27
CA ARG A 104 14.97 1.82 6.46
C ARG A 104 13.67 1.63 5.65
N ASP A 105 13.49 0.44 5.10
CA ASP A 105 12.33 0.04 4.28
C ASP A 105 12.19 0.76 2.91
N VAL A 106 13.21 1.53 2.51
CA VAL A 106 13.28 2.16 1.18
C VAL A 106 14.43 1.58 0.39
N PHE A 107 14.16 0.85 -0.70
CA PHE A 107 15.19 0.16 -1.49
C PHE A 107 16.20 1.10 -2.17
N GLY A 108 15.75 2.24 -2.72
CA GLY A 108 16.62 3.15 -3.48
C GLY A 108 17.34 2.48 -4.67
N VAL A 109 18.40 3.13 -5.16
CA VAL A 109 19.30 2.57 -6.17
C VAL A 109 20.55 2.02 -5.50
N SER A 110 20.40 0.83 -4.93
CA SER A 110 21.47 0.03 -4.36
C SER A 110 21.39 -1.40 -4.89
N ASP A 111 22.51 -2.11 -4.89
CA ASP A 111 22.48 -3.58 -4.91
C ASP A 111 21.83 -4.08 -3.62
N HIS A 112 21.12 -5.20 -3.71
CA HIS A 112 20.41 -5.80 -2.57
C HIS A 112 20.69 -7.29 -2.45
N PHE A 113 20.76 -7.76 -1.21
CA PHE A 113 20.71 -9.16 -0.86
C PHE A 113 19.48 -9.41 0.01
N SER A 114 18.79 -10.52 -0.19
CA SER A 114 17.64 -10.85 0.63
C SER A 114 17.49 -12.33 0.91
N VAL A 115 16.78 -12.60 2.00
CA VAL A 115 16.48 -13.93 2.53
C VAL A 115 14.98 -14.05 2.66
N TYR A 116 14.41 -15.10 2.08
CA TYR A 116 12.99 -15.42 2.17
C TYR A 116 12.82 -16.68 3.01
N ILE A 117 12.12 -16.57 4.13
CA ILE A 117 11.94 -17.65 5.10
C ILE A 117 10.46 -17.97 5.26
N ASN A 118 10.10 -19.22 5.02
CA ASN A 118 8.78 -19.77 5.37
C ASN A 118 8.97 -20.89 6.42
N GLY A 119 8.78 -20.56 7.69
CA GLY A 119 9.00 -21.48 8.81
C GLY A 119 8.05 -22.69 8.87
N PHE A 120 6.92 -22.66 8.15
CA PHE A 120 6.00 -23.80 8.03
C PHE A 120 6.17 -24.57 6.72
N ASN A 121 6.94 -24.03 5.77
CA ASN A 121 7.12 -24.55 4.41
C ASN A 121 5.79 -24.89 3.71
N ASP A 122 4.76 -24.08 3.97
CA ASP A 122 3.41 -24.31 3.48
C ASP A 122 3.11 -23.63 2.14
N GLY A 123 4.06 -22.84 1.62
CA GLY A 123 3.93 -22.11 0.36
C GLY A 123 3.01 -20.89 0.41
N GLN A 124 2.66 -20.40 1.61
CA GLN A 124 1.63 -19.37 1.79
C GLN A 124 2.17 -17.98 2.10
N GLN A 125 3.26 -17.92 2.89
CA GLN A 125 3.80 -16.67 3.41
C GLN A 125 5.31 -16.79 3.61
N ASP A 126 6.03 -15.75 3.20
CA ASP A 126 7.45 -15.59 3.50
C ASP A 126 7.65 -14.39 4.44
N PHE A 127 8.52 -14.56 5.42
CA PHE A 127 9.20 -13.45 6.09
C PHE A 127 10.43 -13.12 5.27
N ARG A 128 10.49 -11.89 4.73
CA ARG A 128 11.56 -11.48 3.84
C ARG A 128 12.38 -10.36 4.49
N PHE A 129 13.69 -10.55 4.46
CA PHE A 129 14.66 -9.61 5.02
C PHE A 129 15.63 -9.21 3.92
N PHE A 130 15.86 -7.92 3.77
CA PHE A 130 16.69 -7.34 2.72
C PHE A 130 17.75 -6.45 3.36
N VAL A 131 18.96 -6.50 2.79
CA VAL A 131 20.05 -5.59 3.13
C VAL A 131 20.60 -5.00 1.84
N SER A 132 20.75 -3.69 1.79
CA SER A 132 21.40 -3.00 0.68
C SER A 132 22.92 -3.05 0.81
N ALA A 133 23.66 -2.87 -0.29
CA ALA A 133 25.11 -2.71 -0.28
C ALA A 133 25.61 -1.51 0.55
N SER A 134 24.72 -0.58 0.90
CA SER A 134 25.00 0.53 1.83
C SER A 134 24.61 0.24 3.28
N GLY A 135 24.18 -0.99 3.60
CA GLY A 135 23.79 -1.43 4.93
C GLY A 135 22.41 -0.93 5.39
N VAL A 136 21.53 -0.53 4.47
CA VAL A 136 20.13 -0.20 4.80
C VAL A 136 19.34 -1.50 4.90
N GLN A 137 18.55 -1.63 5.96
CA GLN A 137 17.65 -2.76 6.21
C GLN A 137 16.28 -2.49 5.60
N MET A 138 15.68 -3.53 5.04
CA MET A 138 14.25 -3.55 4.72
C MET A 138 13.67 -4.91 5.09
N ASP A 139 12.40 -4.97 5.45
CA ASP A 139 11.72 -6.24 5.67
C ASP A 139 10.24 -6.20 5.26
N CYS A 140 9.69 -7.37 4.96
CA CYS A 140 8.28 -7.49 4.64
C CYS A 140 7.71 -8.86 4.93
N LEU A 141 6.39 -8.86 5.13
CA LEU A 141 5.58 -10.05 5.14
C LEU A 141 5.01 -10.25 3.73
N ALA A 142 5.46 -11.29 3.03
CA ALA A 142 5.04 -11.55 1.66
C ALA A 142 4.01 -12.68 1.60
N THR A 143 2.95 -12.49 0.84
CA THR A 143 2.01 -13.51 0.36
C THR A 143 2.09 -13.61 -1.16
N GLU A 144 1.33 -14.50 -1.79
CA GLU A 144 1.27 -14.57 -3.26
C GLU A 144 0.70 -13.30 -3.90
N ASP A 145 -0.15 -12.56 -3.18
CA ASP A 145 -0.85 -11.40 -3.72
C ASP A 145 -0.17 -10.08 -3.37
N SER A 146 0.61 -10.02 -2.28
CA SER A 146 1.16 -8.77 -1.75
C SER A 146 2.47 -8.96 -0.98
N GLU A 147 3.27 -7.90 -0.95
CA GLU A 147 4.41 -7.75 -0.04
C GLU A 147 4.11 -6.56 0.89
N ASP A 148 3.95 -6.84 2.18
CA ASP A 148 3.66 -5.83 3.20
C ASP A 148 4.96 -5.36 3.86
N PHE A 149 5.54 -4.29 3.32
CA PHE A 149 6.74 -3.60 3.85
C PHE A 149 6.42 -2.67 5.04
N THR A 150 5.18 -2.66 5.53
CA THR A 150 4.84 -1.94 6.77
C THR A 150 5.01 -2.82 8.01
N TRP A 151 5.20 -4.12 7.81
CA TRP A 151 5.72 -5.01 8.85
C TRP A 151 7.18 -4.64 9.13
N ASP A 152 7.47 -4.31 10.39
CA ASP A 152 8.79 -3.84 10.83
C ASP A 152 9.35 -4.78 11.91
N ALA A 153 10.22 -5.68 11.48
CA ALA A 153 10.89 -6.65 12.30
C ALA A 153 12.13 -6.07 12.99
N ILE A 154 12.46 -6.61 14.16
CA ILE A 154 13.67 -6.19 14.89
C ILE A 154 14.74 -7.27 14.72
N TRP A 155 15.78 -6.94 13.95
CA TRP A 155 16.87 -7.82 13.56
C TRP A 155 18.15 -7.03 13.27
N ASP A 156 19.30 -7.70 13.32
CA ASP A 156 20.61 -7.06 13.15
C ASP A 156 21.24 -7.44 11.80
N SER A 157 21.95 -6.50 11.19
CA SER A 157 22.80 -6.77 10.03
C SER A 157 23.97 -5.80 9.95
N GLU A 158 25.07 -6.27 9.38
CA GLU A 158 26.23 -5.44 9.05
C GLU A 158 26.73 -5.75 7.64
N VAL A 159 27.24 -4.72 6.95
CA VAL A 159 27.69 -4.81 5.56
C VAL A 159 29.09 -4.23 5.42
N THR A 160 29.96 -5.00 4.77
CA THR A 160 31.31 -4.55 4.43
C THR A 160 31.52 -4.63 2.92
N LEU A 161 31.86 -3.51 2.30
CA LEU A 161 32.37 -3.49 0.92
C LEU A 161 33.83 -3.98 0.92
N THR A 162 34.18 -4.84 -0.03
CA THR A 162 35.51 -5.46 -0.15
C THR A 162 36.10 -5.27 -1.54
N GLU A 163 37.37 -5.63 -1.73
CA GLU A 163 38.03 -5.59 -3.04
C GLU A 163 37.46 -6.60 -4.04
N PHE A 164 36.66 -7.57 -3.60
CA PHE A 164 36.04 -8.59 -4.47
C PHE A 164 34.54 -8.38 -4.65
N GLY A 165 33.92 -7.43 -3.95
CA GLY A 165 32.47 -7.25 -3.92
C GLY A 165 32.00 -6.73 -2.57
N TRP A 166 31.13 -7.48 -1.90
CA TRP A 166 30.64 -7.12 -0.56
C TRP A 166 30.19 -8.33 0.26
N VAL A 167 30.14 -8.12 1.56
CA VAL A 167 29.82 -9.13 2.58
C VAL A 167 28.63 -8.66 3.39
N VAL A 168 27.73 -9.59 3.70
CA VAL A 168 26.58 -9.37 4.58
C VAL A 168 26.63 -10.38 5.72
N GLU A 169 26.42 -9.91 6.94
CA GLU A 169 26.06 -10.73 8.09
C GLU A 169 24.69 -10.30 8.61
N MET A 170 23.83 -11.26 8.93
CA MET A 170 22.49 -11.02 9.47
C MET A 170 22.25 -11.93 10.68
N LYS A 171 21.57 -11.39 11.69
CA LYS A 171 21.00 -12.13 12.81
C LYS A 171 19.49 -11.87 12.83
N ILE A 172 18.71 -12.90 12.57
CA ILE A 172 17.26 -12.83 12.56
C ILE A 172 16.73 -13.60 13.78
N PRO A 173 16.25 -12.90 14.83
CA PRO A 173 15.70 -13.56 16.01
C PRO A 173 14.44 -14.37 15.68
N TYR A 174 14.21 -15.47 16.38
CA TYR A 174 12.98 -16.25 16.24
C TYR A 174 11.72 -15.47 16.59
N ALA A 175 11.84 -14.34 17.27
CA ALA A 175 10.73 -13.46 17.53
C ALA A 175 10.19 -12.75 16.26
N ALA A 176 11.05 -12.54 15.26
CA ALA A 176 10.66 -12.03 13.96
C ALA A 176 10.00 -13.10 13.07
N LEU A 177 10.10 -14.38 13.42
CA LEU A 177 9.65 -15.50 12.59
C LEU A 177 8.43 -16.22 13.18
N ARG A 178 7.72 -16.96 12.32
CA ARG A 178 6.68 -17.92 12.71
C ARG A 178 7.04 -19.27 12.10
N PHE A 179 7.03 -20.33 12.91
CA PHE A 179 7.48 -21.67 12.50
C PHE A 179 6.84 -22.77 13.34
N SER A 180 6.97 -24.02 12.88
CA SER A 180 6.39 -25.20 13.53
C SER A 180 7.08 -25.52 14.85
N LYS A 181 6.29 -26.07 15.81
CA LYS A 181 6.80 -26.61 17.08
C LYS A 181 7.41 -28.01 16.94
N ALA A 182 7.53 -28.55 15.73
CA ALA A 182 8.13 -29.86 15.50
C ALA A 182 9.60 -29.88 15.94
N ASP A 183 10.02 -31.01 16.53
CA ASP A 183 11.41 -31.21 16.98
C ASP A 183 12.41 -31.08 15.83
N LYS A 184 12.04 -31.57 14.64
CA LYS A 184 12.78 -31.40 13.39
C LYS A 184 11.99 -30.48 12.48
N GLN A 185 12.59 -29.36 12.12
CA GLN A 185 11.93 -28.35 11.32
C GLN A 185 12.38 -28.42 9.86
N THR A 186 11.44 -28.15 8.96
CA THR A 186 11.70 -28.01 7.53
C THR A 186 11.13 -26.68 7.09
N TRP A 187 11.99 -25.75 6.73
CA TRP A 187 11.57 -24.41 6.31
C TRP A 187 11.66 -24.27 4.79
N GLY A 188 10.77 -23.46 4.23
CA GLY A 188 10.95 -22.93 2.88
C GLY A 188 12.02 -21.84 2.93
N LEU A 189 12.97 -21.90 2.00
CA LEU A 189 14.07 -20.95 1.94
C LEU A 189 14.36 -20.53 0.50
N ASN A 190 14.56 -19.23 0.29
CA ASN A 190 15.24 -18.73 -0.89
C ASN A 190 16.13 -17.55 -0.52
N PHE A 191 17.14 -17.32 -1.36
CA PHE A 191 17.97 -16.13 -1.30
C PHE A 191 17.82 -15.40 -2.62
N MET A 192 17.83 -14.07 -2.59
CA MET A 192 17.88 -13.27 -3.81
C MET A 192 19.03 -12.28 -3.75
N ARG A 193 19.70 -12.09 -4.88
CA ARG A 193 20.63 -10.99 -5.12
C ARG A 193 20.10 -10.14 -6.26
N GLU A 194 19.98 -8.84 -6.03
CA GLU A 194 19.75 -7.83 -7.05
C GLU A 194 21.05 -7.12 -7.37
N ILE A 195 21.44 -7.14 -8.65
CA ILE A 195 22.58 -6.40 -9.19
C ILE A 195 22.00 -5.21 -9.95
N LYS A 196 22.01 -4.04 -9.33
CA LYS A 196 21.19 -2.91 -9.75
C LYS A 196 21.68 -2.33 -11.08
N ARG A 197 22.99 -2.21 -11.25
CA ARG A 197 23.61 -1.66 -12.48
C ARG A 197 23.24 -2.44 -13.75
N ASP A 198 23.04 -3.76 -13.62
CA ASP A 198 22.75 -4.66 -14.75
C ASP A 198 21.25 -4.98 -14.86
N VAL A 199 20.45 -4.52 -13.89
CA VAL A 199 19.00 -4.79 -13.78
C VAL A 199 18.72 -6.30 -13.73
N GLN A 200 19.52 -7.01 -12.93
CA GLN A 200 19.44 -8.46 -12.83
C GLN A 200 19.07 -8.87 -11.41
N LYS A 201 18.14 -9.81 -11.30
CA LYS A 201 17.80 -10.47 -10.04
C LYS A 201 18.11 -11.95 -10.17
N TYR A 202 18.72 -12.53 -9.17
CA TYR A 202 19.12 -13.93 -9.12
C TYR A 202 18.58 -14.57 -7.85
N THR A 203 18.03 -15.78 -7.95
CA THR A 203 17.54 -16.55 -6.80
C THR A 203 18.33 -17.84 -6.62
N TRP A 204 18.51 -18.29 -5.37
CA TRP A 204 19.22 -19.53 -5.09
C TRP A 204 18.46 -20.74 -5.65
N ASN A 205 17.18 -20.90 -5.25
CA ASN A 205 16.28 -21.85 -5.89
C ASN A 205 15.56 -21.15 -7.05
N ARG A 206 15.49 -21.81 -8.21
CA ARG A 206 14.91 -21.24 -9.43
C ARG A 206 13.41 -20.99 -9.25
N ILE A 207 12.99 -19.77 -9.55
CA ILE A 207 11.57 -19.37 -9.65
C ILE A 207 11.22 -19.28 -11.14
N ASP A 208 10.30 -20.14 -11.63
CA ASP A 208 9.88 -20.12 -13.04
C ASP A 208 8.77 -19.07 -13.25
N THR A 209 9.07 -18.03 -14.03
CA THR A 209 8.15 -16.91 -14.31
C THR A 209 6.93 -17.30 -15.16
N LYS A 210 6.91 -18.52 -15.71
CA LYS A 210 5.72 -19.06 -16.41
C LYS A 210 4.61 -19.46 -15.44
N ILE A 211 4.97 -19.76 -14.18
CA ILE A 211 4.05 -20.09 -13.09
C ILE A 211 3.70 -18.78 -12.38
N GLY A 212 2.39 -18.53 -12.19
CA GLY A 212 1.91 -17.32 -11.53
C GLY A 212 1.94 -17.37 -10.01
N ALA A 213 2.84 -18.16 -9.41
CA ALA A 213 2.98 -18.29 -7.96
C ALA A 213 4.46 -18.39 -7.56
N VAL A 214 4.95 -17.54 -6.68
CA VAL A 214 6.38 -17.36 -6.38
C VAL A 214 6.81 -18.15 -5.14
N ILE A 215 6.07 -18.04 -4.04
CA ILE A 215 6.38 -18.58 -2.71
C ILE A 215 6.43 -20.11 -2.69
N PRO A 216 5.48 -20.86 -3.30
CA PRO A 216 5.57 -22.32 -3.40
C PRO A 216 6.85 -22.85 -4.05
N GLN A 217 7.54 -22.02 -4.83
CA GLN A 217 8.77 -22.37 -5.55
C GLN A 217 10.04 -22.17 -4.69
N ALA A 218 9.94 -21.88 -3.39
CA ALA A 218 11.09 -21.83 -2.50
C ALA A 218 11.83 -23.19 -2.43
N GLY A 219 13.14 -23.13 -2.16
CA GLY A 219 13.96 -24.29 -1.79
C GLY A 219 13.66 -24.74 -0.36
N ILE A 220 14.47 -25.65 0.16
CA ILE A 220 14.27 -26.28 1.47
C ILE A 220 15.47 -26.00 2.39
N LEU A 221 15.21 -25.62 3.63
CA LEU A 221 16.19 -25.56 4.72
C LEU A 221 15.87 -26.65 5.74
N GLU A 222 16.88 -27.48 6.03
CA GLU A 222 16.84 -28.56 7.02
C GLU A 222 17.97 -28.40 8.03
N GLY A 223 18.03 -29.30 9.02
CA GLY A 223 19.07 -29.31 10.06
C GLY A 223 18.73 -28.43 11.27
N ILE A 224 17.59 -27.75 11.26
CA ILE A 224 17.06 -27.02 12.41
C ILE A 224 16.32 -27.99 13.33
N GLU A 225 16.91 -28.26 14.49
CA GLU A 225 16.38 -29.19 15.48
C GLU A 225 16.36 -28.57 16.88
N SER A 226 15.33 -28.91 17.67
CA SER A 226 15.22 -28.64 19.11
C SER A 226 15.41 -27.17 19.54
N ILE A 227 14.72 -26.22 18.89
CA ILE A 227 14.72 -24.81 19.30
C ILE A 227 13.83 -24.60 20.53
N GLU A 228 14.40 -24.09 21.62
CA GLU A 228 13.63 -23.57 22.76
C GLU A 228 13.48 -22.05 22.63
N THR A 229 12.30 -21.57 22.22
CA THR A 229 12.08 -20.14 21.99
C THR A 229 11.97 -19.36 23.31
N PRO A 230 12.66 -18.22 23.46
CA PRO A 230 12.49 -17.35 24.62
C PRO A 230 11.15 -16.62 24.58
N THR A 231 10.71 -16.10 25.74
CA THR A 231 9.49 -15.31 25.87
C THR A 231 9.51 -14.10 24.92
N ARG A 232 8.54 -14.00 24.02
CA ARG A 232 8.48 -12.92 23.02
C ARG A 232 7.68 -11.74 23.55
N LEU A 233 8.25 -10.97 24.47
CA LEU A 233 7.60 -9.79 25.04
C LEU A 233 8.45 -8.55 24.77
N PHE A 234 7.86 -7.61 24.03
CA PHE A 234 8.46 -6.35 23.66
C PHE A 234 7.65 -5.18 24.19
N LEU A 235 8.35 -4.23 24.78
CA LEU A 235 7.79 -2.99 25.28
C LEU A 235 8.43 -1.85 24.52
N ILE A 236 7.60 -0.97 23.97
CA ILE A 236 8.04 0.16 23.16
C ILE A 236 7.42 1.43 23.76
N PRO A 237 7.94 1.90 24.91
CA PRO A 237 7.56 3.19 25.44
C PRO A 237 7.95 4.29 24.45
N TYR A 238 7.12 5.31 24.39
CA TYR A 238 7.43 6.51 23.62
C TYR A 238 7.00 7.77 24.38
N SER A 239 7.66 8.88 24.06
CA SER A 239 7.31 10.21 24.55
C SER A 239 7.51 11.23 23.45
N SER A 240 6.59 12.18 23.33
CA SER A 240 6.67 13.24 22.35
C SER A 240 6.23 14.59 22.92
N ALA A 241 6.82 15.64 22.37
CA ALA A 241 6.50 17.03 22.68
C ALA A 241 6.19 17.76 21.39
N TYR A 242 5.09 18.51 21.39
CA TYR A 242 4.62 19.32 20.27
C TYR A 242 4.54 20.77 20.71
N TYR A 243 5.08 21.65 19.87
CA TYR A 243 4.87 23.08 19.97
C TYR A 243 4.21 23.55 18.69
N GLN A 244 2.95 23.96 18.78
CA GLN A 244 2.17 24.48 17.66
C GLN A 244 1.96 25.98 17.84
N GLN A 245 2.17 26.74 16.77
CA GLN A 245 1.97 28.18 16.71
C GLN A 245 1.19 28.54 15.44
N SER A 246 0.10 29.29 15.61
CA SER A 246 -0.64 29.97 14.54
C SER A 246 -0.86 31.44 14.92
N ASP A 247 -1.54 32.20 14.06
CA ASP A 247 -1.88 33.60 14.32
C ASP A 247 -2.93 33.77 15.44
N ILE A 248 -3.69 32.70 15.72
CA ILE A 248 -4.73 32.68 16.76
C ILE A 248 -4.13 32.37 18.14
N GLY A 249 -2.98 31.65 18.20
CA GLY A 249 -2.32 31.33 19.46
C GLY A 249 -1.27 30.24 19.36
N SER A 250 -0.76 29.84 20.52
CA SER A 250 0.23 28.78 20.66
C SER A 250 -0.28 27.70 21.60
N ASP A 251 0.00 26.44 21.28
CA ASP A 251 -0.29 25.31 22.17
C ASP A 251 0.95 24.41 22.33
N THR A 252 1.06 23.78 23.50
CA THR A 252 2.10 22.82 23.82
C THR A 252 1.48 21.53 24.32
N THR A 253 1.69 20.45 23.58
CA THR A 253 1.14 19.14 23.92
C THR A 253 2.28 18.18 24.28
N LEU A 254 2.17 17.53 25.43
CA LEU A 254 3.06 16.44 25.83
C LEU A 254 2.28 15.13 25.78
N LYS A 255 2.86 14.12 25.14
CA LYS A 255 2.29 12.77 25.08
C LYS A 255 3.30 11.74 25.54
N ALA A 256 2.79 10.70 26.18
CA ALA A 256 3.55 9.51 26.52
C ALA A 256 2.62 8.31 26.39
N GLY A 257 3.14 7.22 25.86
CA GLY A 257 2.38 5.99 25.68
C GLY A 257 3.29 4.78 25.63
N LEU A 258 2.66 3.63 25.42
CA LEU A 258 3.34 2.35 25.39
C LEU A 258 2.70 1.44 24.36
N ASP A 259 3.52 0.93 23.45
CA ASP A 259 3.14 -0.16 22.57
C ASP A 259 3.70 -1.47 23.15
N ILE A 260 2.88 -2.51 23.11
CA ILE A 260 3.21 -3.85 23.61
C ILE A 260 3.06 -4.83 22.47
N LYS A 261 4.10 -5.63 22.23
CA LYS A 261 4.02 -6.79 21.34
C LYS A 261 4.33 -8.06 22.13
N TYR A 262 3.39 -8.99 22.16
CA TYR A 262 3.50 -10.24 22.89
C TYR A 262 3.20 -11.45 22.01
N GLY A 263 4.21 -12.29 21.77
CA GLY A 263 4.03 -13.57 21.09
C GLY A 263 3.41 -14.59 22.04
N ILE A 264 2.08 -14.74 22.00
CA ILE A 264 1.30 -15.70 22.81
C ILE A 264 1.86 -17.12 22.68
N ASN A 265 2.24 -17.51 21.47
CA ASN A 265 2.97 -18.73 21.13
C ASN A 265 3.64 -18.52 19.76
N ASP A 266 4.37 -19.50 19.22
CA ASP A 266 5.13 -19.37 17.96
C ASP A 266 4.29 -18.98 16.73
N SER A 267 2.97 -19.18 16.79
CA SER A 267 2.01 -18.85 15.72
C SER A 267 1.29 -17.52 15.88
N PHE A 268 1.05 -17.06 17.12
CA PHE A 268 0.14 -15.95 17.43
C PHE A 268 0.84 -14.80 18.15
N THR A 269 0.43 -13.58 17.81
CA THR A 269 0.95 -12.33 18.38
C THR A 269 -0.21 -11.44 18.80
N LEU A 270 -0.04 -10.79 19.94
CA LEU A 270 -0.88 -9.73 20.45
C LEU A 270 -0.10 -8.42 20.33
N ASP A 271 -0.66 -7.46 19.61
CA ASP A 271 -0.22 -6.08 19.56
C ASP A 271 -1.24 -5.23 20.32
N ALA A 272 -0.77 -4.40 21.25
CA ALA A 272 -1.63 -3.49 21.99
C ALA A 272 -0.99 -2.12 22.07
N ILE A 273 -1.82 -1.08 21.94
CA ILE A 273 -1.39 0.31 22.05
C ILE A 273 -2.16 1.01 23.17
N LEU A 274 -1.42 1.70 24.03
CA LEU A 274 -1.96 2.48 25.14
C LEU A 274 -1.61 3.95 24.92
N VAL A 275 -2.64 4.79 24.74
CA VAL A 275 -2.52 6.22 24.39
C VAL A 275 -1.64 6.36 23.15
N PRO A 276 -2.16 6.24 21.92
CA PRO A 276 -1.33 6.34 20.73
C PRO A 276 -0.97 7.79 20.36
N ASP A 277 0.18 7.97 19.70
CA ASP A 277 0.57 9.27 19.15
C ASP A 277 0.63 9.26 17.62
N PHE A 278 -0.41 9.81 17.01
CA PHE A 278 -0.52 9.94 15.56
C PHE A 278 0.05 11.26 15.03
N GLY A 279 0.51 12.17 15.89
CA GLY A 279 1.00 13.50 15.50
C GLY A 279 2.31 13.47 14.70
N GLN A 280 3.09 12.38 14.80
CA GLN A 280 4.33 12.17 14.03
C GLN A 280 4.09 11.63 12.62
N THR A 281 2.84 11.34 12.24
CA THR A 281 2.54 10.77 10.93
C THR A 281 2.49 11.85 9.84
N LYS A 282 2.59 11.41 8.59
CA LYS A 282 2.46 12.29 7.42
C LYS A 282 1.08 12.94 7.41
N PHE A 283 1.03 14.27 7.19
CA PHE A 283 -0.22 15.02 7.12
C PHE A 283 -1.04 14.64 5.89
N ASP A 284 -2.36 14.68 6.01
CA ASP A 284 -3.26 14.43 4.89
C ASP A 284 -3.31 15.64 3.97
N ASN A 285 -3.12 15.40 2.67
CA ASN A 285 -3.09 16.48 1.69
C ASN A 285 -4.46 17.14 1.55
N ALA A 286 -4.54 18.45 1.84
CA ALA A 286 -5.75 19.21 1.59
C ALA A 286 -5.87 19.56 0.08
N ILE A 287 -6.98 19.16 -0.53
CA ILE A 287 -7.31 19.44 -1.93
C ILE A 287 -8.75 19.97 -2.07
N LEU A 288 -9.04 20.64 -3.20
CA LEU A 288 -10.39 21.06 -3.54
C LEU A 288 -11.21 19.86 -4.01
N ASN A 289 -12.05 19.32 -3.11
CA ASN A 289 -13.00 18.27 -3.46
C ASN A 289 -14.28 18.86 -4.06
N LEU A 290 -14.62 18.46 -5.29
CA LEU A 290 -15.88 18.82 -5.94
C LEU A 290 -16.74 17.59 -6.24
N GLU A 291 -16.23 16.40 -5.92
CA GLU A 291 -16.94 15.13 -6.11
C GLU A 291 -17.99 14.94 -5.01
N PRO A 292 -18.98 14.07 -5.23
CA PRO A 292 -19.99 13.72 -4.23
C PRO A 292 -19.44 12.83 -3.11
N PHE A 293 -18.21 12.30 -3.26
CA PHE A 293 -17.61 11.34 -2.34
C PHE A 293 -16.55 11.98 -1.46
N GLU A 294 -16.39 11.43 -0.27
CA GLU A 294 -15.25 11.73 0.59
C GLU A 294 -13.92 11.25 -0.04
N GLN A 295 -12.82 11.83 0.41
CA GLN A 295 -11.49 11.40 -0.02
C GLN A 295 -11.07 10.17 0.78
N GLN A 296 -10.64 9.13 0.07
CA GLN A 296 -9.94 8.02 0.69
C GLN A 296 -8.49 8.44 0.97
N LEU A 297 -8.07 8.33 2.22
CA LEU A 297 -6.75 8.69 2.70
C LEU A 297 -5.97 7.41 3.01
N GLU A 298 -4.67 7.39 2.71
CA GLU A 298 -3.81 6.27 3.09
C GLU A 298 -3.67 6.21 4.61
N GLU A 299 -3.51 5.02 5.18
CA GLU A 299 -3.23 4.86 6.61
C GLU A 299 -1.73 5.08 6.86
N ASN A 300 -1.40 5.97 7.80
CA ASN A 300 -0.01 6.31 8.15
C ASN A 300 0.34 5.94 9.61
N ARG A 301 -0.63 5.44 10.39
CA ARG A 301 -0.45 5.12 11.81
C ARG A 301 0.12 3.70 11.95
N PRO A 302 1.33 3.52 12.55
CA PRO A 302 2.03 2.22 12.55
C PRO A 302 1.20 1.02 13.01
N PHE A 303 0.38 1.19 14.06
CA PHE A 303 -0.49 0.11 14.57
C PHE A 303 -1.47 -0.46 13.53
N PHE A 304 -1.97 0.41 12.65
CA PHE A 304 -2.96 0.10 11.63
C PHE A 304 -2.35 -0.19 10.26
N THR A 305 -1.04 -0.01 10.09
CA THR A 305 -0.33 -0.42 8.86
C THR A 305 0.28 -1.81 9.04
N GLU A 306 1.00 -2.02 10.13
CA GLU A 306 1.74 -3.26 10.39
C GLU A 306 0.81 -4.47 10.56
N GLY A 307 1.17 -5.63 9.98
CA GLY A 307 0.52 -6.91 10.28
C GLY A 307 -0.96 -6.95 9.89
N THR A 308 -1.31 -6.30 8.77
CA THR A 308 -2.69 -6.14 8.32
C THR A 308 -3.17 -7.16 7.31
N ASP A 309 -2.34 -8.12 6.85
CA ASP A 309 -2.69 -9.12 5.82
C ASP A 309 -4.03 -9.83 6.06
N LEU A 310 -4.32 -10.22 7.31
CA LEU A 310 -5.62 -10.83 7.64
C LEU A 310 -6.76 -9.81 7.60
N PHE A 311 -6.54 -8.60 8.11
CA PHE A 311 -7.56 -7.55 8.20
C PHE A 311 -7.88 -6.89 6.85
N SER A 312 -6.98 -6.97 5.87
CA SER A 312 -7.24 -6.51 4.50
C SER A 312 -8.17 -7.47 3.73
N LYS A 313 -8.38 -8.70 4.22
CA LYS A 313 -9.23 -9.69 3.54
C LYS A 313 -10.65 -9.16 3.36
N GLY A 314 -11.11 -9.25 2.13
CA GLY A 314 -12.43 -8.78 1.73
C GLY A 314 -12.61 -7.27 1.72
N ASN A 315 -11.56 -6.45 1.85
CA ASN A 315 -11.66 -4.98 1.74
C ASN A 315 -12.78 -4.40 2.62
N LEU A 316 -12.93 -4.92 3.84
CA LEU A 316 -13.91 -4.46 4.84
C LEU A 316 -13.26 -3.62 5.96
N PHE A 317 -11.99 -3.27 5.80
CA PHE A 317 -11.21 -2.54 6.78
C PHE A 317 -10.56 -1.30 6.17
N TYR A 318 -11.01 -0.15 6.63
CA TYR A 318 -10.48 1.18 6.40
C TYR A 318 -10.27 1.81 7.77
N SER A 319 -9.07 1.62 8.31
CA SER A 319 -8.71 1.99 9.68
C SER A 319 -8.89 3.48 9.99
N ARG A 320 -8.88 4.37 8.99
CA ARG A 320 -9.16 5.81 9.14
C ARG A 320 -10.59 6.11 9.61
N ARG A 321 -11.51 5.14 9.62
CA ARG A 321 -12.79 5.27 10.33
C ARG A 321 -12.61 5.33 11.85
N ILE A 322 -11.57 4.69 12.37
CA ILE A 322 -11.25 4.65 13.80
C ILE A 322 -10.49 5.93 14.16
N GLY A 323 -11.12 6.79 14.95
CA GLY A 323 -10.58 8.11 15.32
C GLY A 323 -10.68 9.15 14.21
N GLY A 324 -11.66 8.98 13.30
CA GLY A 324 -12.00 9.96 12.27
C GLY A 324 -12.73 11.19 12.82
N ALA A 325 -13.32 11.98 11.94
CA ALA A 325 -14.17 13.10 12.32
C ALA A 325 -15.45 12.61 13.02
N PRO A 326 -16.02 13.38 13.96
CA PRO A 326 -17.30 13.05 14.58
C PRO A 326 -18.41 12.87 13.53
N SER A 327 -19.31 11.92 13.78
CA SER A 327 -20.37 11.53 12.83
C SER A 327 -21.64 12.38 12.89
N THR A 328 -21.82 13.20 13.94
CA THR A 328 -23.00 14.06 14.08
C THR A 328 -22.65 15.54 14.22
N GLU A 329 -23.54 16.38 13.72
CA GLU A 329 -23.54 17.81 13.97
C GLU A 329 -24.56 18.12 15.08
N PRO A 330 -24.23 18.99 16.05
CA PRO A 330 -25.17 19.40 17.08
C PRO A 330 -26.35 20.16 16.49
N ALA A 331 -27.54 19.93 17.03
CA ALA A 331 -28.67 20.80 16.73
C ALA A 331 -28.52 22.12 17.51
N THR A 332 -28.49 23.25 16.80
CA THR A 332 -28.40 24.59 17.39
C THR A 332 -29.69 25.39 17.17
N ALA A 333 -30.13 26.12 18.20
CA ALA A 333 -31.16 27.15 18.03
C ALA A 333 -30.62 28.38 17.29
N GLU A 334 -31.49 29.28 16.81
CA GLU A 334 -31.08 30.50 16.08
C GLU A 334 -30.13 31.40 16.87
N ASN A 335 -30.20 31.36 18.21
CA ASN A 335 -29.36 32.13 19.13
C ASN A 335 -28.15 31.35 19.67
N GLU A 336 -27.85 30.17 19.13
CA GLU A 336 -26.72 29.35 19.55
C GLU A 336 -25.63 29.27 18.48
N GLU A 337 -24.37 29.30 18.92
CA GLU A 337 -23.19 29.18 18.06
C GLU A 337 -22.25 28.09 18.57
N ILE A 338 -21.73 27.27 17.65
CA ILE A 338 -20.72 26.27 17.96
C ILE A 338 -19.36 26.96 18.08
N THR A 339 -18.84 27.06 19.30
CA THR A 339 -17.55 27.72 19.57
C THR A 339 -16.37 26.77 19.49
N ASN A 340 -16.60 25.46 19.67
CA ASN A 340 -15.59 24.43 19.50
C ASN A 340 -16.22 23.15 18.95
N TYR A 341 -15.77 22.74 17.78
CA TYR A 341 -16.09 21.46 17.15
C TYR A 341 -14.78 20.67 16.94
N PRO A 342 -14.51 19.64 17.76
CA PRO A 342 -13.35 18.78 17.57
C PRO A 342 -13.31 18.17 16.15
N SER A 343 -12.17 18.28 15.48
CA SER A 343 -12.00 17.75 14.11
C SER A 343 -11.76 16.24 14.05
N THR A 344 -11.42 15.62 15.19
CA THR A 344 -11.08 14.20 15.33
C THR A 344 -11.61 13.66 16.64
N VAL A 345 -11.86 12.35 16.67
CA VAL A 345 -12.24 11.59 17.87
C VAL A 345 -11.02 10.85 18.39
N ASP A 346 -10.71 11.00 19.67
CA ASP A 346 -9.51 10.37 20.24
C ASP A 346 -9.70 8.86 20.47
N LEU A 347 -8.64 8.11 20.19
CA LEU A 347 -8.57 6.66 20.41
C LEU A 347 -8.04 6.37 21.81
N LEU A 348 -8.82 5.66 22.63
CA LEU A 348 -8.43 5.29 24.00
C LEU A 348 -7.43 4.13 24.01
N ASN A 349 -7.76 3.06 23.27
CA ASN A 349 -6.92 1.89 23.12
C ASN A 349 -7.24 1.15 21.82
N ALA A 350 -6.32 0.29 21.41
CA ALA A 350 -6.60 -0.74 20.43
C ALA A 350 -5.75 -1.98 20.70
N VAL A 351 -6.31 -3.14 20.38
CA VAL A 351 -5.69 -4.45 20.51
C VAL A 351 -5.91 -5.22 19.22
N LYS A 352 -4.86 -5.91 18.78
CA LYS A 352 -4.86 -6.77 17.61
C LYS A 352 -4.24 -8.11 18.00
N ILE A 353 -4.93 -9.20 17.68
CA ILE A 353 -4.41 -10.55 17.82
C ILE A 353 -4.40 -11.16 16.44
N SER A 354 -3.25 -11.63 15.98
CA SER A 354 -3.16 -12.27 14.67
C SER A 354 -2.14 -13.39 14.66
N GLY A 355 -2.41 -14.40 13.85
CA GLY A 355 -1.51 -15.53 13.67
C GLY A 355 -2.12 -16.63 12.82
N ARG A 356 -1.31 -17.66 12.55
CA ARG A 356 -1.73 -18.83 11.77
C ARG A 356 -1.27 -20.12 12.42
N THR A 357 -2.20 -21.08 12.53
CA THR A 357 -1.91 -22.43 13.02
C THR A 357 -1.13 -23.24 11.98
N GLU A 358 -0.45 -24.29 12.41
CA GLU A 358 0.28 -25.22 11.53
C GLU A 358 -0.61 -25.86 10.44
N LYS A 359 -1.92 -25.98 10.68
CA LYS A 359 -2.88 -26.51 9.72
C LYS A 359 -3.43 -25.45 8.76
N GLY A 360 -2.86 -24.24 8.76
CA GLY A 360 -3.21 -23.17 7.82
C GLY A 360 -4.43 -22.33 8.20
N LEU A 361 -5.03 -22.50 9.38
CA LEU A 361 -6.08 -21.60 9.87
C LEU A 361 -5.44 -20.32 10.42
N GLY A 362 -5.66 -19.21 9.73
CA GLY A 362 -5.36 -17.85 10.18
C GLY A 362 -6.50 -17.28 11.01
N ILE A 363 -6.18 -16.65 12.13
CA ILE A 363 -7.16 -15.97 12.98
C ILE A 363 -6.65 -14.55 13.21
N GLY A 364 -7.48 -13.57 12.87
CA GLY A 364 -7.25 -12.14 13.12
C GLY A 364 -8.40 -11.59 13.95
N PHE A 365 -8.10 -10.91 15.04
CA PHE A 365 -9.07 -10.18 15.85
C PHE A 365 -8.53 -8.77 16.12
N LEU A 366 -9.30 -7.74 15.84
CA LEU A 366 -8.99 -6.36 16.14
C LEU A 366 -10.13 -5.76 16.96
N ASN A 367 -9.76 -5.05 18.02
CA ASN A 367 -10.67 -4.25 18.83
C ASN A 367 -10.08 -2.86 19.02
N ALA A 368 -10.90 -1.82 18.86
CA ALA A 368 -10.49 -0.45 19.12
C ALA A 368 -11.64 0.33 19.77
N VAL A 369 -11.33 1.12 20.79
CA VAL A 369 -12.32 1.91 21.54
C VAL A 369 -11.98 3.38 21.46
N THR A 370 -12.94 4.18 21.01
CA THR A 370 -12.82 5.64 20.91
C THR A 370 -13.56 6.33 22.04
N GLU A 371 -13.12 7.53 22.40
CA GLU A 371 -13.73 8.28 23.49
C GLU A 371 -15.02 9.00 23.08
N LYS A 372 -15.81 9.36 24.09
CA LYS A 372 -17.00 10.19 23.92
C LYS A 372 -16.59 11.64 23.66
N THR A 373 -16.85 12.14 22.46
CA THR A 373 -16.48 13.49 22.03
C THR A 373 -17.67 14.45 22.13
N LYS A 374 -17.40 15.70 22.53
CA LYS A 374 -18.43 16.73 22.70
C LYS A 374 -18.08 18.03 21.97
N ALA A 375 -19.07 18.63 21.31
CA ALA A 375 -18.99 20.01 20.85
C ALA A 375 -19.34 20.98 22.00
N THR A 376 -18.80 22.19 21.94
CA THR A 376 -19.14 23.29 22.86
C THR A 376 -19.98 24.32 22.12
N ILE A 377 -21.15 24.64 22.69
CA ILE A 377 -22.17 25.50 22.11
C ILE A 377 -22.42 26.65 23.08
N LEU A 378 -22.36 27.88 22.56
CA LEU A 378 -22.61 29.12 23.30
C LEU A 378 -23.98 29.67 22.91
N ASN A 379 -24.80 29.99 23.90
CA ASN A 379 -25.99 30.80 23.68
C ASN A 379 -25.62 32.29 23.69
N ASN A 380 -25.88 32.98 22.58
CA ASN A 380 -25.48 34.38 22.38
C ASN A 380 -26.33 35.37 23.19
N ASP A 381 -27.54 35.00 23.60
CA ASP A 381 -28.43 35.86 24.41
C ASP A 381 -28.12 35.76 25.91
N THR A 382 -27.85 34.56 26.41
CA THR A 382 -27.66 34.29 27.85
C THR A 382 -26.20 34.16 28.27
N GLY A 383 -25.29 33.93 27.32
CA GLY A 383 -23.90 33.58 27.58
C GLY A 383 -23.71 32.15 28.14
N GLU A 384 -24.77 31.34 28.18
CA GLU A 384 -24.70 29.97 28.69
C GLU A 384 -23.94 29.05 27.72
N VAL A 385 -23.03 28.24 28.26
CA VAL A 385 -22.26 27.26 27.49
C VAL A 385 -22.79 25.86 27.78
N ARG A 386 -23.30 25.18 26.77
CA ARG A 386 -23.68 23.76 26.84
C ARG A 386 -22.74 22.88 26.03
N LYS A 387 -22.63 21.62 26.42
CA LYS A 387 -21.85 20.60 25.70
C LYS A 387 -22.77 19.52 25.17
N GLU A 388 -22.69 19.24 23.89
CA GLU A 388 -23.48 18.21 23.21
C GLU A 388 -22.57 17.10 22.70
N VAL A 389 -23.06 15.86 22.75
CA VAL A 389 -22.30 14.67 22.31
C VAL A 389 -22.39 14.58 20.80
N ILE A 390 -21.24 14.71 20.14
CA ILE A 390 -21.14 14.61 18.67
C ILE A 390 -20.56 13.27 18.20
N GLU A 391 -19.93 12.54 19.12
CA GLU A 391 -19.60 11.13 18.93
C GLU A 391 -19.71 10.42 20.29
N PRO A 392 -20.45 9.30 20.39
CA PRO A 392 -20.49 8.50 21.60
C PRO A 392 -19.19 7.71 21.77
N LEU A 393 -19.07 7.02 22.91
CA LEU A 393 -18.10 5.94 23.00
C LEU A 393 -18.45 4.87 21.97
N ALA A 394 -17.52 4.58 21.06
CA ALA A 394 -17.69 3.59 20.01
C ALA A 394 -16.66 2.46 20.16
N ASN A 395 -17.13 1.23 19.93
CA ASN A 395 -16.36 0.02 19.95
C ASN A 395 -16.33 -0.62 18.55
N TYR A 396 -15.14 -0.70 17.97
CA TYR A 396 -14.89 -1.25 16.65
C TYR A 396 -14.28 -2.64 16.79
N ASN A 397 -14.86 -3.62 16.11
CA ASN A 397 -14.44 -5.02 16.15
C ASN A 397 -14.26 -5.55 14.73
N MET A 398 -13.20 -6.33 14.52
CA MET A 398 -13.02 -7.09 13.30
C MET A 398 -12.53 -8.49 13.63
N LEU A 399 -13.19 -9.51 13.06
CA LEU A 399 -12.81 -10.90 13.16
C LEU A 399 -12.56 -11.46 11.75
N VAL A 400 -11.45 -12.17 11.59
CA VAL A 400 -11.06 -12.84 10.36
C VAL A 400 -10.69 -14.28 10.67
N LEU A 401 -11.30 -15.22 9.95
CA LEU A 401 -10.94 -16.63 9.96
C LEU A 401 -10.58 -17.04 8.54
N ASP A 402 -9.30 -17.30 8.29
CA ASP A 402 -8.76 -17.56 6.96
C ASP A 402 -8.17 -18.97 6.89
N GLN A 403 -8.91 -19.95 6.38
CA GLN A 403 -8.41 -21.30 6.21
C GLN A 403 -7.72 -21.44 4.86
N ARG A 404 -6.39 -21.54 4.88
CA ARG A 404 -5.59 -21.85 3.69
C ARG A 404 -5.37 -23.35 3.53
N PHE A 405 -5.27 -23.80 2.29
CA PHE A 405 -5.00 -25.19 1.92
C PHE A 405 -4.42 -25.27 0.51
N ASN A 406 -3.83 -26.42 0.15
CA ASN A 406 -3.22 -26.62 -1.17
C ASN A 406 -2.20 -25.53 -1.54
N GLN A 407 -1.43 -25.06 -0.54
CA GLN A 407 -0.41 -24.00 -0.59
C GLN A 407 -0.91 -22.59 -0.91
N ASN A 408 -1.80 -22.40 -1.86
CA ASN A 408 -2.25 -21.07 -2.27
C ASN A 408 -3.76 -21.00 -2.54
N SER A 409 -4.56 -21.87 -1.92
CA SER A 409 -6.02 -21.73 -1.90
C SER A 409 -6.48 -21.32 -0.50
N SER A 410 -7.60 -20.62 -0.41
CA SER A 410 -8.18 -20.15 0.85
C SER A 410 -9.70 -20.12 0.83
N VAL A 411 -10.29 -20.26 2.01
CA VAL A 411 -11.67 -19.87 2.32
C VAL A 411 -11.62 -18.98 3.55
N THR A 412 -12.23 -17.80 3.46
CA THR A 412 -12.14 -16.77 4.49
C THR A 412 -13.53 -16.36 4.96
N PHE A 413 -13.71 -16.25 6.27
CA PHE A 413 -14.82 -15.54 6.89
C PHE A 413 -14.29 -14.24 7.50
N VAL A 414 -14.99 -13.13 7.25
CA VAL A 414 -14.68 -11.82 7.82
C VAL A 414 -15.94 -11.26 8.44
N ASN A 415 -15.83 -10.68 9.63
CA ASN A 415 -16.90 -9.90 10.26
C ASN A 415 -16.33 -8.57 10.77
N ALA A 416 -16.95 -7.47 10.38
CA ALA A 416 -16.66 -6.13 10.86
C ALA A 416 -17.88 -5.60 11.58
N ASN A 417 -17.73 -5.19 12.82
CA ASN A 417 -18.81 -4.73 13.69
C ASN A 417 -18.43 -3.41 14.35
N THR A 418 -19.33 -2.44 14.30
CA THR A 418 -19.21 -1.18 15.04
C THR A 418 -20.44 -1.03 15.92
N THR A 419 -20.20 -0.83 17.22
CA THR A 419 -21.24 -0.63 18.23
C THR A 419 -20.99 0.67 18.97
N ARG A 420 -22.03 1.48 19.13
CA ARG A 420 -21.97 2.81 19.72
C ARG A 420 -22.93 2.90 20.90
N ASN A 421 -22.54 3.64 21.92
CA ASN A 421 -23.39 3.81 23.10
C ASN A 421 -24.55 4.80 22.81
N GLY A 422 -25.78 4.42 23.11
CA GLY A 422 -26.98 5.26 22.96
C GLY A 422 -27.80 4.91 21.70
N SER A 423 -28.47 5.90 21.12
CA SER A 423 -29.30 5.75 19.90
C SER A 423 -28.54 6.09 18.62
N PHE A 424 -27.23 5.86 18.63
CA PHE A 424 -26.38 6.09 17.46
C PHE A 424 -26.44 4.89 16.51
N ARG A 425 -26.01 5.11 15.28
CA ARG A 425 -25.90 4.08 14.26
C ARG A 425 -24.96 2.95 14.70
N ASP A 426 -25.40 1.72 14.53
CA ASP A 426 -24.58 0.51 14.64
C ASP A 426 -24.51 -0.20 13.29
N ALA A 427 -23.43 -0.94 13.06
CA ALA A 427 -23.23 -1.66 11.81
C ALA A 427 -22.60 -3.02 12.04
N ASN A 428 -23.09 -4.02 11.31
CA ASN A 428 -22.48 -5.34 11.25
C ASN A 428 -22.39 -5.82 9.80
N VAL A 429 -21.18 -6.12 9.34
CA VAL A 429 -20.90 -6.60 7.99
C VAL A 429 -20.20 -7.95 8.08
N SER A 430 -20.75 -8.96 7.43
CA SER A 430 -20.15 -10.28 7.33
C SER A 430 -19.82 -10.62 5.88
N GLY A 431 -18.70 -11.28 5.65
CA GLY A 431 -18.22 -11.70 4.34
C GLY A 431 -17.74 -13.13 4.34
N LEU A 432 -18.10 -13.87 3.30
CA LEU A 432 -17.54 -15.19 2.96
C LEU A 432 -16.79 -15.06 1.63
N LEU A 433 -15.53 -15.49 1.62
CA LEU A 433 -14.64 -15.39 0.48
C LEU A 433 -14.01 -16.74 0.19
N PHE A 434 -13.67 -16.96 -1.08
CA PHE A 434 -12.85 -18.09 -1.49
C PHE A 434 -11.86 -17.67 -2.56
N ASP A 435 -10.68 -18.28 -2.54
CA ASP A 435 -9.67 -18.19 -3.59
C ASP A 435 -9.14 -19.60 -3.85
N LEU A 436 -9.45 -20.17 -5.01
CA LEU A 436 -9.19 -21.57 -5.32
C LEU A 436 -8.23 -21.69 -6.48
N ASN A 437 -7.03 -22.17 -6.20
CA ASN A 437 -5.98 -22.39 -7.19
C ASN A 437 -5.88 -23.87 -7.56
N THR A 438 -5.76 -24.14 -8.87
CA THR A 438 -5.40 -25.48 -9.35
C THR A 438 -4.02 -25.88 -8.83
N LYS A 439 -3.75 -27.17 -8.58
CA LYS A 439 -2.44 -27.66 -8.11
C LYS A 439 -1.23 -27.24 -8.97
N LYS A 440 -1.46 -26.97 -10.26
CA LYS A 440 -0.41 -26.50 -11.20
C LYS A 440 -0.31 -24.97 -11.30
N ASN A 441 -1.14 -24.22 -10.55
CA ASN A 441 -1.24 -22.77 -10.61
C ASN A 441 -1.48 -22.25 -12.03
N THR A 442 -2.36 -22.94 -12.77
CA THR A 442 -2.75 -22.58 -14.15
C THR A 442 -4.02 -21.76 -14.19
N TYR A 443 -4.99 -22.13 -13.34
CA TYR A 443 -6.29 -21.47 -13.22
C TYR A 443 -6.60 -21.16 -11.76
N ASN A 444 -7.39 -20.11 -11.60
CA ASN A 444 -7.85 -19.62 -10.32
C ASN A 444 -9.33 -19.19 -10.41
N LEU A 445 -10.10 -19.60 -9.41
CA LEU A 445 -11.52 -19.24 -9.24
C LEU A 445 -11.66 -18.58 -7.86
N TYR A 446 -12.09 -17.34 -7.81
CA TYR A 446 -12.20 -16.59 -6.56
C TYR A 446 -13.45 -15.71 -6.55
N GLY A 447 -13.91 -15.34 -5.37
CA GLY A 447 -15.13 -14.56 -5.23
C GLY A 447 -15.48 -14.27 -3.78
N ASP A 448 -16.51 -13.44 -3.59
CA ASP A 448 -17.03 -13.10 -2.28
C ASP A 448 -18.54 -12.93 -2.27
N PHE A 449 -19.14 -13.21 -1.11
CA PHE A 449 -20.49 -12.80 -0.75
C PHE A 449 -20.42 -12.02 0.56
N LYS A 450 -20.96 -10.81 0.58
CA LYS A 450 -20.95 -9.93 1.75
C LYS A 450 -22.35 -9.45 2.06
N TYR A 451 -22.68 -9.34 3.33
CA TYR A 451 -23.96 -8.90 3.86
C TYR A 451 -23.74 -7.83 4.92
N SER A 452 -24.47 -6.74 4.85
CA SER A 452 -24.44 -5.62 5.79
C SER A 452 -25.79 -5.43 6.45
N THR A 453 -25.80 -5.27 7.77
CA THR A 453 -26.96 -4.87 8.58
C THR A 453 -26.61 -3.59 9.30
N ILE A 454 -27.40 -2.54 9.08
CA ILE A 454 -27.25 -1.23 9.70
C ILE A 454 -28.45 -1.00 10.60
N ASN A 455 -28.18 -0.78 11.89
CA ASN A 455 -29.20 -0.43 12.86
C ASN A 455 -29.13 1.08 13.13
N THR A 456 -30.23 1.78 12.89
CA THR A 456 -30.31 3.24 13.03
C THR A 456 -31.76 3.64 13.30
N ILE A 457 -32.19 4.84 12.94
CA ILE A 457 -33.60 5.26 13.04
C ILE A 457 -34.50 4.34 12.19
N GLU A 458 -34.05 4.00 10.98
CA GLU A 458 -34.66 3.01 10.11
C GLU A 458 -33.62 1.95 9.73
N ASP A 459 -33.79 0.74 10.25
CA ASP A 459 -32.87 -0.37 10.00
C ASP A 459 -32.93 -0.82 8.52
N TYR A 460 -31.78 -1.16 7.95
CA TYR A 460 -31.71 -1.68 6.60
C TYR A 460 -30.58 -2.69 6.41
N ASP A 461 -30.82 -3.59 5.45
CA ASP A 461 -29.89 -4.63 5.06
C ASP A 461 -29.50 -4.52 3.58
N GLY A 462 -28.28 -4.98 3.26
CA GLY A 462 -27.77 -5.03 1.89
C GLY A 462 -26.74 -6.12 1.69
N TYR A 463 -26.48 -6.45 0.43
CA TYR A 463 -25.52 -7.47 0.05
C TYR A 463 -24.72 -7.13 -1.22
N LYS A 464 -23.55 -7.76 -1.34
CA LYS A 464 -22.67 -7.80 -2.51
C LYS A 464 -22.32 -9.26 -2.84
N ALA A 465 -22.24 -9.59 -4.12
CA ALA A 465 -21.71 -10.86 -4.60
C ALA A 465 -20.73 -10.63 -5.76
N GLU A 466 -19.65 -11.40 -5.81
CA GLU A 466 -18.64 -11.34 -6.87
C GLU A 466 -18.10 -12.73 -7.19
N LEU A 467 -17.90 -13.00 -8.48
CA LEU A 467 -17.30 -14.24 -8.98
C LEU A 467 -16.32 -13.93 -10.10
N ASN A 468 -15.11 -14.49 -9.98
CA ASN A 468 -14.00 -14.27 -10.88
C ASN A 468 -13.36 -15.59 -11.31
N PHE A 469 -13.03 -15.70 -12.59
CA PHE A 469 -12.28 -16.83 -13.15
C PHE A 469 -11.11 -16.32 -13.98
N ARG A 470 -9.87 -16.72 -13.63
CA ARG A 470 -8.66 -16.29 -14.35
C ARG A 470 -7.72 -17.44 -14.70
N LYS A 471 -7.03 -17.31 -15.83
CA LYS A 471 -5.88 -18.13 -16.19
C LYS A 471 -4.58 -17.41 -15.80
N THR A 472 -3.78 -18.01 -14.94
CA THR A 472 -2.62 -17.39 -14.29
C THR A 472 -1.26 -17.82 -14.87
N SER A 473 -1.21 -18.73 -15.84
CA SER A 473 0.05 -19.24 -16.39
C SER A 473 0.23 -19.03 -17.90
N GLY A 474 1.49 -19.01 -18.32
CA GLY A 474 1.90 -18.86 -19.73
C GLY A 474 1.80 -17.44 -20.28
N LYS A 475 2.03 -17.31 -21.60
CA LYS A 475 2.06 -16.03 -22.35
C LYS A 475 0.70 -15.38 -22.53
N TYR A 476 -0.35 -16.20 -22.67
CA TYR A 476 -1.73 -15.76 -22.83
C TYR A 476 -2.50 -15.99 -21.54
N ARG A 477 -3.02 -14.91 -20.96
CA ARG A 477 -3.81 -14.92 -19.72
C ARG A 477 -5.11 -14.16 -19.93
N TYR A 478 -6.13 -14.48 -19.15
CA TYR A 478 -7.45 -13.85 -19.24
C TYR A 478 -8.16 -13.90 -17.89
N LEU A 479 -9.10 -13.00 -17.68
CA LEU A 479 -9.98 -12.91 -16.52
C LEU A 479 -11.41 -12.64 -16.99
N PHE A 480 -12.37 -13.33 -16.38
CA PHE A 480 -13.80 -13.02 -16.45
C PHE A 480 -14.31 -12.73 -15.05
N SER A 481 -15.09 -11.67 -14.90
CA SER A 481 -15.60 -11.19 -13.62
C SER A 481 -17.06 -10.80 -13.73
N GLY A 482 -17.85 -11.18 -12.74
CA GLY A 482 -19.22 -10.73 -12.54
C GLY A 482 -19.41 -10.25 -11.10
N LYS A 483 -20.02 -9.08 -10.95
CA LYS A 483 -20.26 -8.45 -9.64
C LYS A 483 -21.69 -7.93 -9.55
N TYR A 484 -22.32 -8.07 -8.38
CA TYR A 484 -23.62 -7.51 -8.06
C TYR A 484 -23.54 -6.79 -6.71
N VAL A 485 -24.04 -5.56 -6.64
CA VAL A 485 -24.13 -4.75 -5.43
C VAL A 485 -25.57 -4.28 -5.26
N SER A 486 -26.21 -4.66 -4.17
CA SER A 486 -27.58 -4.22 -3.87
C SER A 486 -27.63 -2.73 -3.52
N LYS A 487 -28.84 -2.15 -3.53
CA LYS A 487 -29.08 -0.73 -3.21
C LYS A 487 -28.58 -0.32 -1.82
N ASN A 488 -28.87 -1.16 -0.83
CA ASN A 488 -28.67 -0.87 0.59
C ASN A 488 -27.36 -1.46 1.14
N TYR A 489 -26.46 -1.92 0.27
CA TYR A 489 -25.17 -2.46 0.70
C TYR A 489 -24.29 -1.34 1.26
N ASP A 490 -23.97 -1.44 2.55
CA ASP A 490 -23.27 -0.39 3.28
C ASP A 490 -22.23 -0.98 4.22
N VAL A 491 -20.99 -0.56 4.04
CA VAL A 491 -19.85 -1.01 4.85
C VAL A 491 -19.10 0.14 5.48
N ASN A 492 -19.62 1.36 5.41
CA ASN A 492 -18.84 2.58 5.65
C ASN A 492 -18.45 2.80 7.11
N ASP A 493 -18.97 2.02 8.06
CA ASP A 493 -18.56 2.12 9.47
C ASP A 493 -17.12 1.61 9.73
N LEU A 494 -16.68 0.60 8.99
CA LEU A 494 -15.31 0.07 9.07
C LEU A 494 -14.63 -0.12 7.71
N GLY A 495 -15.35 0.05 6.59
CA GLY A 495 -14.82 -0.01 5.23
C GLY A 495 -15.13 1.26 4.45
N ILE A 496 -15.01 1.17 3.13
CA ILE A 496 -15.39 2.21 2.17
C ILE A 496 -16.22 1.60 1.05
N ASN A 497 -17.36 2.20 0.76
CA ASN A 497 -18.12 1.96 -0.45
C ASN A 497 -18.80 3.26 -0.92
N PHE A 498 -18.47 3.67 -2.14
CA PHE A 498 -19.03 4.88 -2.77
C PHE A 498 -20.22 4.58 -3.69
N TYR A 499 -20.24 3.40 -4.32
CA TYR A 499 -21.23 3.03 -5.32
C TYR A 499 -22.06 1.83 -4.84
N THR A 500 -23.39 1.94 -4.91
CA THR A 500 -24.34 0.87 -4.65
C THR A 500 -25.28 0.67 -5.83
N ASN A 501 -26.15 -0.33 -5.71
CA ASN A 501 -27.24 -0.56 -6.65
C ASN A 501 -26.85 -0.82 -8.12
N TYR A 502 -25.87 -1.67 -8.37
CA TYR A 502 -25.47 -1.99 -9.74
C TYR A 502 -25.08 -3.46 -9.91
N HIS A 503 -24.98 -3.87 -11.16
CA HIS A 503 -24.27 -5.10 -11.55
C HIS A 503 -23.27 -4.81 -12.65
N ASN A 504 -22.19 -5.57 -12.65
CA ASN A 504 -21.04 -5.35 -13.49
C ASN A 504 -20.58 -6.67 -14.14
N ALA A 505 -20.16 -6.56 -15.39
CA ALA A 505 -19.48 -7.61 -16.13
C ALA A 505 -18.17 -7.06 -16.69
N TYR A 506 -17.07 -7.73 -16.36
CA TYR A 506 -15.73 -7.36 -16.80
C TYR A 506 -15.02 -8.58 -17.41
N ALA A 507 -14.29 -8.36 -18.49
CA ALA A 507 -13.41 -9.36 -19.05
C ALA A 507 -12.12 -8.74 -19.57
N ASN A 508 -11.01 -9.46 -19.44
CA ASN A 508 -9.77 -9.07 -20.10
C ASN A 508 -9.03 -10.26 -20.70
N GLY A 509 -8.18 -9.94 -21.68
CA GLY A 509 -7.23 -10.86 -22.29
C GLY A 509 -5.89 -10.16 -22.44
N SER A 510 -4.81 -10.86 -22.11
CA SER A 510 -3.46 -10.31 -22.22
C SER A 510 -2.48 -11.28 -22.86
N TYR A 511 -1.53 -10.70 -23.59
CA TYR A 511 -0.33 -11.34 -24.09
C TYR A 511 0.89 -10.74 -23.39
N ARG A 512 1.83 -11.57 -22.96
CA ARG A 512 3.14 -11.13 -22.46
C ARG A 512 4.30 -11.96 -22.94
N ILE A 513 5.47 -11.33 -23.03
CA ILE A 513 6.74 -12.07 -23.15
C ILE A 513 7.12 -12.61 -21.77
N VAL A 514 7.76 -13.78 -21.76
CA VAL A 514 8.23 -14.45 -20.53
C VAL A 514 9.74 -14.36 -20.36
N ASN A 515 10.45 -14.10 -21.46
CA ASN A 515 11.87 -13.84 -21.52
C ASN A 515 12.10 -12.60 -22.42
N PRO A 516 13.23 -11.91 -22.27
CA PRO A 516 13.58 -10.75 -23.09
C PRO A 516 13.65 -11.07 -24.58
N THR A 517 13.40 -10.05 -25.38
CA THR A 517 13.55 -10.06 -26.84
C THR A 517 14.74 -9.18 -27.23
N LYS A 518 14.95 -8.98 -28.54
CA LYS A 518 15.98 -8.04 -29.04
C LYS A 518 15.68 -6.57 -28.73
N ILE A 519 14.48 -6.24 -28.24
CA ILE A 519 13.99 -4.86 -28.05
C ILE A 519 13.56 -4.62 -26.60
N PHE A 520 12.90 -5.60 -25.99
CA PHE A 520 12.25 -5.45 -24.70
C PHE A 520 12.72 -6.49 -23.69
N ASN A 521 12.99 -6.05 -22.46
CA ASN A 521 13.12 -6.91 -21.28
C ASN A 521 11.75 -7.46 -20.88
N THR A 522 10.71 -6.60 -20.89
CA THR A 522 9.32 -6.98 -20.60
C THR A 522 8.38 -6.37 -21.63
N PHE A 523 7.28 -7.05 -21.93
CA PHE A 523 6.22 -6.56 -22.82
C PHE A 523 4.91 -7.23 -22.43
N LYS A 524 3.85 -6.45 -22.28
CA LYS A 524 2.49 -6.89 -22.02
C LYS A 524 1.51 -6.05 -22.84
N LEU A 525 0.64 -6.71 -23.60
CA LEU A 525 -0.54 -6.12 -24.22
C LEU A 525 -1.76 -6.66 -23.46
N ASN A 526 -2.63 -5.78 -22.97
CA ASN A 526 -3.87 -6.12 -22.29
C ASN A 526 -5.04 -5.43 -22.99
N GLN A 527 -6.11 -6.19 -23.21
CA GLN A 527 -7.38 -5.71 -23.75
C GLN A 527 -8.46 -6.01 -22.73
N TYR A 528 -9.29 -5.03 -22.39
CA TYR A 528 -10.36 -5.21 -21.43
C TYR A 528 -11.68 -4.59 -21.89
N ILE A 529 -12.77 -5.15 -21.38
CA ILE A 529 -14.13 -4.63 -21.51
C ILE A 529 -14.76 -4.52 -20.14
N ASN A 530 -15.51 -3.44 -19.91
CA ASN A 530 -16.18 -3.19 -18.64
C ASN A 530 -17.59 -2.64 -18.89
N PHE A 531 -18.60 -3.32 -18.36
CA PHE A 531 -20.00 -2.89 -18.42
C PHE A 531 -20.60 -2.87 -17.03
N GLU A 532 -21.17 -1.73 -16.65
CA GLU A 532 -21.85 -1.54 -15.37
C GLU A 532 -23.23 -0.96 -15.60
N ILE A 533 -24.24 -1.61 -15.02
CA ILE A 533 -25.66 -1.26 -15.19
C ILE A 533 -26.27 -1.05 -13.81
N GLU A 534 -26.94 0.09 -13.63
CA GLU A 534 -27.67 0.41 -12.42
C GLU A 534 -28.92 -0.48 -12.31
N ASN A 535 -29.14 -1.07 -11.14
CA ASN A 535 -30.08 -2.17 -10.96
C ASN A 535 -31.55 -1.74 -11.07
N THR A 536 -31.92 -0.52 -10.68
CA THR A 536 -33.31 -0.07 -10.66
C THR A 536 -33.77 0.45 -12.03
N SER A 537 -33.07 1.43 -12.56
CA SER A 537 -33.33 2.11 -13.84
C SER A 537 -32.89 1.33 -15.07
N LYS A 538 -31.99 0.34 -14.90
CA LYS A 538 -31.38 -0.45 -15.98
C LYS A 538 -30.54 0.39 -16.96
N LYS A 539 -30.14 1.60 -16.58
CA LYS A 539 -29.27 2.46 -17.38
C LYS A 539 -27.81 2.05 -17.21
N LEU A 540 -27.05 2.27 -18.27
CA LEU A 540 -25.61 2.02 -18.30
C LEU A 540 -24.87 3.12 -17.53
N GLN A 541 -24.12 2.75 -16.49
CA GLN A 541 -23.22 3.64 -15.75
C GLN A 541 -21.84 3.68 -16.39
N THR A 542 -21.34 2.51 -16.81
CA THR A 542 -20.03 2.37 -17.45
C THR A 542 -20.14 1.43 -18.64
N GLY A 543 -19.53 1.80 -19.77
CA GLY A 543 -19.39 0.95 -20.95
C GLY A 543 -18.10 1.30 -21.66
N ALA A 544 -17.03 0.56 -21.37
CA ALA A 544 -15.68 0.89 -21.79
C ALA A 544 -14.94 -0.29 -22.42
N PHE A 545 -14.13 0.01 -23.43
CA PHE A 545 -13.16 -0.89 -24.06
C PHE A 545 -11.78 -0.27 -23.91
N GLY A 546 -10.82 -1.01 -23.37
CA GLY A 546 -9.49 -0.46 -23.14
C GLY A 546 -8.36 -1.33 -23.69
N THR A 547 -7.33 -0.65 -24.19
CA THR A 547 -6.04 -1.21 -24.57
C THR A 547 -4.98 -0.65 -23.64
N GLU A 548 -4.20 -1.53 -23.00
CA GLU A 548 -3.03 -1.17 -22.21
C GLU A 548 -1.81 -1.90 -22.79
N ILE A 549 -0.77 -1.16 -23.15
CA ILE A 549 0.53 -1.69 -23.58
C ILE A 549 1.56 -1.26 -22.54
N LYS A 550 2.29 -2.21 -21.96
CA LYS A 550 3.37 -1.98 -21.00
C LYS A 550 4.65 -2.64 -21.49
N ALA A 551 5.77 -1.96 -21.43
CA ALA A 551 7.06 -2.53 -21.83
C ALA A 551 8.22 -1.91 -21.08
N THR A 552 9.26 -2.72 -20.84
CA THR A 552 10.56 -2.25 -20.37
C THR A 552 11.59 -2.49 -21.48
N THR A 553 12.33 -1.46 -21.89
CA THR A 553 13.38 -1.55 -22.91
C THR A 553 14.60 -2.31 -22.38
N LEU A 554 15.54 -2.70 -23.26
CA LEU A 554 16.83 -3.25 -22.84
C LEU A 554 17.68 -2.28 -22.00
N ARG A 555 17.41 -0.98 -22.09
CA ARG A 555 18.05 0.07 -21.26
C ARG A 555 17.34 0.29 -19.93
N ASN A 556 16.31 -0.49 -19.64
CA ASN A 556 15.47 -0.39 -18.46
C ASN A 556 14.62 0.90 -18.39
N ASP A 557 14.29 1.47 -19.54
CA ASP A 557 13.26 2.51 -19.61
C ASP A 557 11.88 1.84 -19.62
N TYR A 558 10.92 2.39 -18.89
CA TYR A 558 9.53 1.93 -18.85
C TYR A 558 8.65 2.76 -19.78
N LEU A 559 7.79 2.07 -20.51
CA LEU A 559 6.84 2.61 -21.46
C LEU A 559 5.46 2.02 -21.18
N GLU A 560 4.47 2.88 -21.07
CA GLU A 560 3.07 2.49 -20.97
C GLU A 560 2.20 3.38 -21.86
N PHE A 561 1.24 2.75 -22.51
CA PHE A 561 0.25 3.40 -23.35
C PHE A 561 -1.11 2.83 -23.04
N VAL A 562 -2.04 3.70 -22.67
CA VAL A 562 -3.42 3.36 -22.32
C VAL A 562 -4.34 4.13 -23.25
N VAL A 563 -5.28 3.42 -23.87
CA VAL A 563 -6.41 4.02 -24.58
C VAL A 563 -7.67 3.36 -24.07
N GLU A 564 -8.61 4.15 -23.59
CA GLU A 564 -9.94 3.70 -23.22
C GLU A 564 -10.99 4.41 -24.08
N PHE A 565 -11.87 3.62 -24.66
CA PHE A 565 -12.94 4.05 -25.53
C PHE A 565 -14.28 3.74 -24.87
N SER A 566 -15.09 4.77 -24.64
CA SER A 566 -16.46 4.65 -24.13
C SER A 566 -17.46 5.07 -25.22
N PRO A 567 -17.88 4.16 -26.12
CA PRO A 567 -18.76 4.48 -27.25
C PRO A 567 -20.23 4.67 -26.87
N PHE A 568 -20.58 4.45 -25.61
CA PHE A 568 -21.96 4.48 -25.16
C PHE A 568 -22.22 5.74 -24.36
N LYS A 569 -23.46 6.22 -24.51
CA LYS A 569 -24.07 7.20 -23.61
C LYS A 569 -24.27 6.55 -22.24
N THR A 570 -23.71 7.14 -21.19
CA THR A 570 -23.85 6.63 -19.83
C THR A 570 -24.48 7.66 -18.91
N PHE A 571 -24.77 7.26 -17.68
CA PHE A 571 -25.40 8.10 -16.67
C PHE A 571 -24.68 7.97 -15.33
N ASP A 572 -24.40 9.11 -14.71
CA ASP A 572 -23.83 9.21 -13.37
C ASP A 572 -24.94 9.45 -12.35
N PHE A 573 -25.14 8.51 -11.43
CA PHE A 573 -26.19 8.52 -10.41
C PHE A 573 -25.81 9.23 -9.11
N TYR A 574 -24.58 9.71 -9.00
CA TYR A 574 -24.01 10.22 -7.76
C TYR A 574 -23.66 11.69 -7.85
N GLU A 575 -23.21 12.16 -9.01
CA GLU A 575 -22.91 13.58 -9.24
C GLU A 575 -24.09 14.52 -8.89
N PRO A 576 -25.38 14.17 -9.10
CA PRO A 576 -26.49 15.03 -8.69
C PRO A 576 -26.66 15.19 -7.17
N ARG A 577 -26.06 14.32 -6.34
CA ARG A 577 -26.17 14.31 -4.87
C ARG A 577 -27.60 14.17 -4.34
N GLU A 578 -28.51 13.67 -5.16
CA GLU A 578 -29.91 13.46 -4.82
C GLU A 578 -30.32 12.07 -5.30
N TYR A 579 -31.04 11.36 -4.43
CA TYR A 579 -31.47 9.99 -4.69
C TYR A 579 -32.39 9.91 -5.93
N GLU A 580 -32.25 8.84 -6.72
CA GLU A 580 -32.98 8.61 -8.00
C GLU A 580 -32.73 9.62 -9.12
N ARG A 581 -31.84 10.59 -8.91
CA ARG A 581 -31.41 11.53 -9.94
C ARG A 581 -30.10 11.06 -10.56
N TYR A 582 -29.93 11.33 -11.84
CA TYR A 582 -28.74 10.96 -12.59
C TYR A 582 -28.46 12.00 -13.66
N VAL A 583 -27.19 12.17 -14.04
CA VAL A 583 -26.76 13.10 -15.10
C VAL A 583 -26.16 12.35 -16.28
N PHE A 584 -26.51 12.78 -17.48
CA PHE A 584 -26.02 12.24 -18.73
C PHE A 584 -24.52 12.51 -18.91
N ILE A 585 -23.77 11.48 -19.31
CA ILE A 585 -22.37 11.55 -19.71
C ILE A 585 -22.23 11.11 -21.18
N PRO A 586 -21.66 11.95 -22.05
CA PRO A 586 -21.49 11.61 -23.47
C PRO A 586 -20.38 10.59 -23.69
N GLU A 587 -20.33 10.06 -24.91
CA GLU A 587 -19.25 9.20 -25.37
C GLU A 587 -17.89 9.90 -25.18
N LYS A 588 -16.86 9.15 -24.81
CA LYS A 588 -15.53 9.72 -24.57
C LYS A 588 -14.41 8.78 -24.98
N VAL A 589 -13.25 9.37 -25.26
CA VAL A 589 -11.99 8.66 -25.44
C VAL A 589 -10.99 9.22 -24.44
N PHE A 590 -10.36 8.33 -23.68
CA PHE A 590 -9.24 8.65 -22.82
C PHE A 590 -7.96 8.04 -23.40
N THR A 591 -6.86 8.78 -23.33
CA THR A 591 -5.53 8.29 -23.70
C THR A 591 -4.51 8.81 -22.72
N ALA A 592 -3.60 7.95 -22.29
CA ALA A 592 -2.45 8.32 -21.49
C ALA A 592 -1.19 7.61 -22.01
N ILE A 593 -0.07 8.31 -21.94
CA ILE A 593 1.26 7.74 -22.13
C ILE A 593 1.97 7.87 -20.79
N ASN A 594 2.77 6.89 -20.40
CA ASN A 594 3.68 6.99 -19.28
C ASN A 594 5.07 6.54 -19.76
N PHE A 595 6.03 7.46 -19.66
CA PHE A 595 7.44 7.18 -19.90
C PHE A 595 8.21 7.42 -18.61
N THR A 596 8.94 6.41 -18.17
CA THR A 596 9.92 6.54 -17.08
C THR A 596 11.27 6.14 -17.63
N SER A 597 12.22 7.07 -17.66
CA SER A 597 13.61 6.72 -17.97
C SER A 597 14.19 5.80 -16.88
N ASN A 598 15.19 4.99 -17.20
CA ASN A 598 15.85 4.11 -16.23
C ASN A 598 16.22 4.83 -14.92
N GLU A 599 15.52 4.48 -13.84
CA GLU A 599 15.66 5.09 -12.52
C GLU A 599 16.97 4.78 -11.81
N ASN A 600 17.75 3.82 -12.33
CA ASN A 600 19.08 3.53 -11.81
C ASN A 600 20.09 4.63 -12.16
N ASN A 601 19.81 5.43 -13.19
CA ASN A 601 20.66 6.56 -13.57
C ASN A 601 20.61 7.68 -12.51
N ALA A 602 21.65 8.50 -12.46
CA ALA A 602 21.69 9.66 -11.57
C ALA A 602 20.55 10.66 -11.87
N PHE A 603 20.24 10.87 -13.15
CA PHE A 603 19.05 11.59 -13.56
C PHE A 603 17.99 10.61 -14.07
N SER A 604 16.78 10.73 -13.56
CA SER A 604 15.61 10.06 -14.10
C SER A 604 14.46 11.05 -14.27
N ILE A 605 13.55 10.74 -15.18
CA ILE A 605 12.36 11.53 -15.44
C ILE A 605 11.17 10.63 -15.71
N ILE A 606 10.04 11.02 -15.14
CA ILE A 606 8.72 10.46 -15.44
C ILE A 606 7.94 11.53 -16.22
N ILE A 607 7.30 11.12 -17.32
CA ILE A 607 6.48 11.99 -18.18
C ILE A 607 5.17 11.26 -18.46
N GLN A 608 4.05 11.83 -18.02
CA GLN A 608 2.72 11.23 -18.21
C GLN A 608 1.70 12.23 -18.75
N PRO A 609 1.65 12.47 -20.07
CA PRO A 609 0.58 13.24 -20.66
C PRO A 609 -0.70 12.39 -20.74
N SER A 610 -1.83 12.99 -20.43
CA SER A 610 -3.15 12.38 -20.56
C SER A 610 -4.15 13.31 -21.22
N PHE A 611 -5.10 12.72 -21.95
CA PHE A 611 -6.10 13.44 -22.71
C PHE A 611 -7.44 12.71 -22.61
N THR A 612 -8.49 13.45 -22.31
CA THR A 612 -9.88 12.98 -22.44
C THR A 612 -10.61 13.87 -23.43
N LYS A 613 -11.15 13.29 -24.50
CA LYS A 613 -12.04 13.98 -25.43
C LYS A 613 -13.45 13.44 -25.30
N TYR A 614 -14.40 14.33 -25.03
CA TYR A 614 -15.82 14.02 -25.01
C TYR A 614 -16.44 14.28 -26.38
N ASN A 615 -17.53 13.59 -26.70
CA ASN A 615 -18.37 13.83 -27.87
C ASN A 615 -19.28 15.06 -27.68
N GLU A 616 -18.69 16.15 -27.22
CA GLU A 616 -19.27 17.48 -27.05
C GLU A 616 -18.23 18.51 -27.47
N ASP A 617 -18.65 19.59 -28.12
CA ASP A 617 -17.73 20.61 -28.61
C ASP A 617 -17.09 21.38 -27.45
N GLY A 618 -15.81 21.71 -27.58
CA GLY A 618 -15.03 22.41 -26.53
C GLY A 618 -14.78 21.65 -25.21
N ARG A 619 -15.49 20.55 -24.93
CA ARG A 619 -15.32 19.76 -23.69
C ARG A 619 -14.15 18.78 -23.79
N GLY A 620 -13.25 18.84 -22.83
CA GLY A 620 -12.08 17.98 -22.79
C GLY A 620 -11.24 18.17 -21.53
N ASN A 621 -10.38 17.19 -21.26
CA ASN A 621 -9.41 17.25 -20.18
C ASN A 621 -8.01 17.03 -20.75
N TYR A 622 -7.04 17.78 -20.24
CA TYR A 622 -5.62 17.58 -20.49
C TYR A 622 -4.89 17.47 -19.15
N GLY A 623 -4.05 16.46 -19.02
CA GLY A 623 -3.19 16.25 -17.87
C GLY A 623 -1.73 16.14 -18.29
N LEU A 624 -0.82 16.60 -17.45
CA LEU A 624 0.61 16.39 -17.59
C LEU A 624 1.24 16.20 -16.22
N TYR A 625 1.76 14.99 -15.98
CA TYR A 625 2.68 14.73 -14.89
C TYR A 625 4.13 14.80 -15.39
N LEU A 626 4.97 15.56 -14.70
CA LEU A 626 6.43 15.61 -14.91
C LEU A 626 7.14 15.38 -13.59
N GLY A 627 7.97 14.36 -13.51
CA GLY A 627 8.70 13.98 -12.31
C GLY A 627 10.21 13.82 -12.53
N PRO A 628 11.01 14.89 -12.72
CA PRO A 628 12.46 14.78 -12.73
C PRO A 628 13.03 14.51 -11.32
N LYS A 629 13.98 13.58 -11.25
CA LYS A 629 14.77 13.27 -10.06
C LYS A 629 16.25 13.28 -10.40
N TYR A 630 17.05 13.84 -9.50
CA TYR A 630 18.50 13.81 -9.58
C TYR A 630 19.13 13.29 -8.28
N ARG A 631 19.95 12.26 -8.39
CA ARG A 631 20.82 11.72 -7.33
C ARG A 631 22.21 12.29 -7.53
N PHE A 632 22.61 13.22 -6.65
CA PHE A 632 23.90 13.90 -6.73
C PHE A 632 25.06 12.99 -6.30
N ASN A 633 24.78 12.09 -5.36
CA ASN A 633 25.68 11.06 -4.86
C ASN A 633 24.86 10.03 -4.07
N ASP A 634 25.53 9.09 -3.42
CA ASP A 634 24.88 8.04 -2.63
C ASP A 634 24.03 8.57 -1.45
N ARG A 635 24.24 9.81 -1.00
CA ARG A 635 23.59 10.41 0.18
C ARG A 635 22.51 11.42 -0.14
N LEU A 636 22.68 12.18 -1.22
CA LEU A 636 21.82 13.31 -1.57
C LEU A 636 21.03 13.05 -2.86
N SER A 637 19.71 13.16 -2.76
CA SER A 637 18.82 13.20 -3.92
C SER A 637 17.75 14.28 -3.77
N ILE A 638 17.34 14.84 -4.90
CA ILE A 638 16.26 15.81 -5.00
C ILE A 638 15.33 15.35 -6.12
N ALA A 639 14.03 15.34 -5.88
CA ALA A 639 13.03 15.12 -6.90
C ALA A 639 12.01 16.25 -6.88
N PHE A 640 11.56 16.62 -8.07
CA PHE A 640 10.46 17.56 -8.28
C PHE A 640 9.37 16.82 -9.05
N ALA A 641 8.13 16.96 -8.62
CA ALA A 641 6.97 16.47 -9.34
C ALA A 641 6.01 17.63 -9.60
N MET A 642 5.55 17.74 -10.84
CA MET A 642 4.50 18.65 -11.25
C MET A 642 3.34 17.82 -11.79
N ASP A 643 2.16 17.98 -11.20
CA ASP A 643 0.90 17.45 -11.74
C ASP A 643 0.02 18.63 -12.16
N TYR A 644 -0.24 18.70 -13.47
CA TYR A 644 -1.05 19.75 -14.07
C TYR A 644 -2.27 19.15 -14.75
N ILE A 645 -3.46 19.59 -14.34
CA ILE A 645 -4.73 19.16 -14.94
C ILE A 645 -5.52 20.39 -15.35
N ASN A 646 -5.98 20.40 -16.60
CA ASN A 646 -6.90 21.40 -17.14
C ASN A 646 -8.17 20.70 -17.66
N GLN A 647 -9.32 21.15 -17.19
CA GLN A 647 -10.64 20.64 -17.58
C GLN A 647 -11.44 21.80 -18.18
N THR A 648 -11.76 21.69 -19.47
CA THR A 648 -12.52 22.69 -20.20
C THR A 648 -13.98 22.28 -20.34
N ASN A 649 -14.89 23.22 -20.11
CA ASN A 649 -16.34 23.00 -20.12
C ASN A 649 -16.75 21.78 -19.28
N TYR A 650 -16.10 21.60 -18.13
CA TYR A 650 -16.42 20.54 -17.19
C TYR A 650 -17.80 20.82 -16.60
N ARG A 651 -18.66 19.80 -16.53
CA ARG A 651 -20.00 19.92 -15.93
C ARG A 651 -20.05 19.14 -14.64
N GLY A 652 -20.58 19.77 -13.60
CA GLY A 652 -20.82 19.11 -12.32
C GLY A 652 -21.74 19.90 -11.42
N TRP A 653 -22.14 19.30 -10.30
CA TRP A 653 -23.06 19.89 -9.33
C TRP A 653 -22.47 21.14 -8.64
N VAL A 654 -23.34 22.12 -8.32
CA VAL A 654 -22.97 23.36 -7.59
C VAL A 654 -23.96 23.79 -6.50
N ASP A 655 -25.24 23.44 -6.63
CA ASP A 655 -26.30 23.83 -5.68
C ASP A 655 -27.57 22.99 -5.87
N SER A 656 -28.47 23.05 -4.88
CA SER A 656 -29.87 22.64 -5.03
C SER A 656 -30.78 23.72 -4.43
N ASN A 657 -31.94 23.94 -5.03
CA ASN A 657 -32.95 24.89 -4.54
C ASN A 657 -34.38 24.38 -4.83
N GLU A 658 -35.40 25.17 -4.50
CA GLU A 658 -36.81 24.82 -4.76
C GLU A 658 -37.13 24.53 -6.23
N THR A 659 -36.32 25.06 -7.16
CA THR A 659 -36.49 24.86 -8.62
C THR A 659 -35.76 23.63 -9.16
N GLY A 660 -34.99 22.93 -8.31
CA GLY A 660 -34.31 21.67 -8.64
C GLY A 660 -32.80 21.69 -8.39
N ILE A 661 -32.11 20.72 -9.00
CA ILE A 661 -30.66 20.52 -8.87
C ILE A 661 -29.94 21.36 -9.91
N ILE A 662 -28.96 22.15 -9.46
CA ILE A 662 -28.22 23.09 -10.28
C ILE A 662 -26.82 22.54 -10.57
N PHE A 663 -26.50 22.49 -11.86
CA PHE A 663 -25.19 22.16 -12.40
C PHE A 663 -24.54 23.42 -12.97
N ALA A 664 -23.22 23.43 -13.03
CA ALA A 664 -22.47 24.45 -13.75
C ALA A 664 -21.55 23.82 -14.79
N GLU A 665 -21.46 24.48 -15.94
CA GLU A 665 -20.35 24.32 -16.86
C GLU A 665 -19.25 25.33 -16.49
N ARG A 666 -18.03 24.81 -16.36
CA ARG A 666 -16.91 25.51 -15.74
C ARG A 666 -15.58 25.11 -16.35
N ASN A 667 -14.63 26.01 -16.25
CA ASN A 667 -13.22 25.70 -16.44
C ASN A 667 -12.56 25.44 -15.09
N ARG A 668 -11.80 24.36 -14.99
CA ARG A 668 -11.06 23.99 -13.79
C ARG A 668 -9.60 23.73 -14.14
N GLU A 669 -8.73 24.24 -13.29
CA GLU A 669 -7.29 24.00 -13.38
C GLU A 669 -6.81 23.50 -12.04
N ILE A 670 -5.87 22.58 -12.05
CA ILE A 670 -5.19 22.02 -10.89
C ILE A 670 -3.71 22.05 -11.21
N LEU A 671 -2.92 22.62 -10.31
CA LEU A 671 -1.47 22.56 -10.33
C LEU A 671 -1.00 22.09 -8.96
N GLN A 672 -0.29 20.98 -8.94
CA GLN A 672 0.43 20.50 -7.78
C GLN A 672 1.93 20.48 -8.09
N ASN A 673 2.73 21.08 -7.21
CA ASN A 673 4.18 21.00 -7.25
C ASN A 673 4.66 20.38 -5.95
N ASP A 674 5.36 19.25 -6.04
CA ASP A 674 5.99 18.57 -4.91
C ASP A 674 7.51 18.64 -5.09
N LEU A 675 8.21 19.19 -4.11
CA LEU A 675 9.66 19.13 -4.00
C LEU A 675 9.99 18.18 -2.85
N THR A 676 10.76 17.14 -3.16
CA THR A 676 11.24 16.18 -2.17
C THR A 676 12.76 16.15 -2.18
N GLY A 677 13.36 16.14 -0.99
CA GLY A 677 14.79 16.08 -0.79
C GLY A 677 15.15 15.06 0.27
N LYS A 678 16.23 14.31 0.04
CA LYS A 678 16.75 13.34 0.99
C LYS A 678 18.25 13.54 1.14
N TYR A 679 18.71 13.67 2.38
CA TYR A 679 20.12 13.71 2.73
C TYR A 679 20.42 12.73 3.86
N SER A 680 21.11 11.63 3.55
CA SER A 680 21.51 10.63 4.54
C SER A 680 22.93 10.88 5.04
N LEU A 681 23.10 11.02 6.35
CA LEU A 681 24.43 11.13 6.97
C LEU A 681 25.13 9.76 6.96
N ASN A 682 24.36 8.71 7.25
CA ASN A 682 24.71 7.30 7.17
C ASN A 682 23.41 6.47 7.05
N ASN A 683 23.50 5.14 7.10
CA ASN A 683 22.34 4.22 7.02
C ASN A 683 21.37 4.28 8.23
N LYS A 684 21.68 5.05 9.28
CA LYS A 684 20.88 5.20 10.50
C LYS A 684 20.36 6.62 10.75
N MET A 685 20.84 7.59 9.97
CA MET A 685 20.56 9.02 10.17
C MET A 685 20.20 9.68 8.83
N THR A 686 18.97 10.18 8.70
CA THR A 686 18.52 10.85 7.48
C THR A 686 17.75 12.13 7.77
N ILE A 687 17.96 13.13 6.91
CA ILE A 687 17.14 14.34 6.82
C ILE A 687 16.26 14.22 5.57
N ASN A 688 14.96 14.40 5.73
CA ASN A 688 13.98 14.39 4.66
C ASN A 688 13.27 15.74 4.58
N LEU A 689 13.06 16.21 3.36
CA LEU A 689 12.32 17.43 3.05
C LEU A 689 11.18 17.06 2.11
N THR A 690 9.98 17.55 2.41
CA THR A 690 8.82 17.52 1.51
C THR A 690 8.18 18.89 1.52
N ALA A 691 8.04 19.51 0.36
CA ALA A 691 7.33 20.77 0.19
C ALA A 691 6.31 20.61 -0.94
N ARG A 692 5.05 20.88 -0.65
CA ARG A 692 3.93 20.76 -1.57
C ARG A 692 3.20 22.08 -1.67
N TYR A 693 3.06 22.56 -2.90
CA TYR A 693 2.15 23.65 -3.25
C TYR A 693 1.05 23.11 -4.15
N TYR A 694 -0.20 23.23 -3.71
CA TYR A 694 -1.37 22.83 -4.47
C TYR A 694 -2.27 24.04 -4.70
N TRP A 695 -2.64 24.23 -5.96
CA TRP A 695 -3.58 25.26 -6.37
C TRP A 695 -4.63 24.65 -7.29
N SER A 696 -5.90 25.01 -7.04
CA SER A 696 -6.98 24.72 -7.98
C SER A 696 -8.02 25.82 -7.98
N TYR A 697 -8.49 26.19 -9.17
CA TYR A 697 -9.68 27.03 -9.30
C TYR A 697 -10.77 26.34 -10.08
N SER A 698 -11.99 26.81 -9.86
CA SER A 698 -13.18 26.46 -10.63
C SER A 698 -13.92 27.75 -10.97
N LYS A 699 -13.97 28.09 -12.27
CA LYS A 699 -14.67 29.28 -12.77
C LYS A 699 -15.91 28.85 -13.55
N ASN A 700 -17.07 29.12 -12.99
CA ASN A 700 -18.37 28.83 -13.60
C ASN A 700 -18.70 29.92 -14.61
N HIS A 701 -19.27 29.53 -15.75
CA HIS A 701 -19.71 30.49 -16.76
C HIS A 701 -21.15 30.25 -17.24
N GLU A 702 -21.66 29.02 -17.16
CA GLU A 702 -23.07 28.73 -17.46
C GLU A 702 -23.65 27.80 -16.40
N PHE A 703 -24.92 28.03 -16.04
CA PHE A 703 -25.66 27.20 -15.09
C PHE A 703 -26.78 26.44 -15.79
N PHE A 704 -27.11 25.27 -15.27
CA PHE A 704 -28.12 24.37 -15.80
C PHE A 704 -28.98 23.80 -14.69
N THR A 705 -30.24 23.49 -15.01
CA THR A 705 -31.11 22.69 -14.15
C THR A 705 -31.12 21.25 -14.66
N LEU A 706 -30.94 20.29 -13.77
CA LEU A 706 -31.05 18.86 -14.09
C LEU A 706 -32.52 18.47 -14.29
N GLN A 707 -32.81 17.84 -15.43
CA GLN A 707 -34.12 17.28 -15.75
C GLN A 707 -34.25 15.84 -15.23
N ASN A 708 -35.48 15.34 -15.12
CA ASN A 708 -35.75 13.94 -14.73
C ASN A 708 -35.24 12.92 -15.76
N SER A 709 -35.01 13.36 -17.00
CA SER A 709 -34.39 12.55 -18.06
C SER A 709 -32.88 12.39 -17.90
N GLY A 710 -32.26 13.14 -16.97
CA GLY A 710 -30.83 13.24 -16.72
C GLY A 710 -30.07 14.21 -17.62
N TYR A 711 -30.78 14.90 -18.53
CA TYR A 711 -30.19 15.96 -19.35
C TYR A 711 -30.23 17.30 -18.63
N LEU A 712 -29.33 18.19 -19.01
CA LEU A 712 -29.18 19.53 -18.46
C LEU A 712 -29.84 20.57 -19.36
N THR A 713 -30.62 21.47 -18.78
CA THR A 713 -31.24 22.60 -19.49
C THR A 713 -30.68 23.93 -18.96
N PRO A 714 -30.31 24.90 -19.82
CA PRO A 714 -29.78 26.18 -19.37
C PRO A 714 -30.67 26.87 -18.33
N ASN A 715 -30.05 27.43 -17.30
CA ASN A 715 -30.70 28.16 -16.22
C ASN A 715 -30.09 29.56 -16.11
N SER A 716 -30.71 30.53 -16.77
CA SER A 716 -30.28 31.94 -16.75
C SER A 716 -30.77 32.72 -15.52
N ILE A 717 -31.60 32.11 -14.67
CA ILE A 717 -32.16 32.75 -13.47
C ILE A 717 -31.18 32.60 -12.29
N TYR A 718 -30.41 31.51 -12.26
CA TYR A 718 -29.43 31.27 -11.22
C TYR A 718 -28.22 32.20 -11.36
N ALA A 719 -28.02 33.10 -10.39
CA ALA A 719 -27.00 34.15 -10.43
C ALA A 719 -26.03 34.16 -9.23
N LYS A 720 -26.02 33.12 -8.37
CA LYS A 720 -25.13 33.07 -7.22
C LYS A 720 -23.69 32.77 -7.66
N ASN A 721 -22.72 33.47 -7.07
CA ASN A 721 -21.31 33.15 -7.27
C ASN A 721 -21.00 31.77 -6.64
N LYS A 722 -20.57 30.83 -7.47
CA LYS A 722 -20.11 29.50 -7.05
C LYS A 722 -18.67 29.22 -7.48
N ASP A 723 -17.95 30.27 -7.87
CA ASP A 723 -16.53 30.15 -8.21
C ASP A 723 -15.74 29.72 -6.97
N ARG A 724 -14.62 29.05 -7.22
CA ARG A 724 -13.72 28.54 -6.18
C ARG A 724 -12.30 28.85 -6.58
N ASN A 725 -11.50 29.30 -5.63
CA ASN A 725 -10.06 29.37 -5.70
C ASN A 725 -9.52 28.76 -4.40
N PHE A 726 -8.77 27.69 -4.54
CA PHE A 726 -8.26 26.89 -3.43
C PHE A 726 -6.75 26.79 -3.53
N ASN A 727 -6.13 26.96 -2.38
CA ASN A 727 -4.70 27.13 -2.22
C ASN A 727 -4.29 26.35 -0.97
N SER A 728 -3.32 25.45 -1.09
CA SER A 728 -2.72 24.79 0.08
C SER A 728 -1.21 24.69 -0.04
N TRP A 729 -0.56 24.86 1.11
CA TRP A 729 0.88 24.76 1.29
C TRP A 729 1.16 23.77 2.42
N ASN A 730 2.10 22.86 2.19
CA ASN A 730 2.58 21.92 3.19
C ASN A 730 4.10 21.83 3.07
N PHE A 731 4.81 22.01 4.17
CA PHE A 731 6.24 21.87 4.26
C PHE A 731 6.58 21.02 5.48
N ASP A 732 7.28 19.91 5.27
CA ASP A 732 7.77 19.01 6.30
C ASP A 732 9.30 18.87 6.15
N LEU A 733 10.03 19.16 7.22
CA LEU A 733 11.45 18.87 7.36
C LEU A 733 11.62 17.92 8.55
N SER A 734 12.05 16.69 8.29
CA SER A 734 12.23 15.69 9.31
C SER A 734 13.68 15.21 9.42
N TYR A 735 14.10 14.89 10.63
CA TYR A 735 15.34 14.19 10.94
C TYR A 735 14.99 12.92 11.71
N SER A 736 15.49 11.79 11.25
CA SER A 736 15.36 10.50 11.94
C SER A 736 16.72 9.94 12.32
N TRP A 737 16.82 9.37 13.51
CA TRP A 737 18.01 8.70 14.02
C TRP A 737 17.68 7.38 14.72
N TRP A 738 18.08 6.28 14.10
CA TRP A 738 18.04 4.94 14.66
C TRP A 738 19.30 4.67 15.49
N PHE A 739 19.24 5.01 16.77
CA PHE A 739 20.40 4.90 17.68
C PHE A 739 20.60 3.49 18.24
N ALA A 740 19.55 2.65 18.20
CA ALA A 740 19.60 1.23 18.52
C ALA A 740 18.50 0.49 17.73
N PRO A 741 18.59 -0.85 17.56
CA PRO A 741 17.53 -1.63 16.91
C PRO A 741 16.15 -1.35 17.53
N GLY A 742 15.16 -1.02 16.70
CA GLY A 742 13.79 -0.68 17.13
C GLY A 742 13.65 0.63 17.93
N SER A 743 14.72 1.42 18.07
CA SER A 743 14.73 2.66 18.86
C SER A 743 15.10 3.86 18.00
N GLU A 744 14.26 4.90 18.03
CA GLU A 744 14.33 6.04 17.12
C GLU A 744 14.14 7.37 17.87
N ILE A 745 14.91 8.38 17.47
CA ILE A 745 14.60 9.78 17.74
C ILE A 745 14.13 10.41 16.42
N SER A 746 12.97 11.04 16.44
CA SER A 746 12.46 11.83 15.32
C SER A 746 12.29 13.29 15.72
N ILE A 747 12.70 14.19 14.83
CA ILE A 747 12.46 15.63 14.92
C ILE A 747 11.73 16.03 13.65
N LEU A 748 10.59 16.71 13.78
CA LEU A 748 9.79 17.16 12.66
C LEU A 748 9.47 18.64 12.84
N TYR A 749 9.81 19.43 11.83
CA TYR A 749 9.32 20.78 11.65
C TYR A 749 8.32 20.79 10.50
N ARG A 750 7.10 21.28 10.77
CA ARG A 750 6.01 21.39 9.82
C ARG A 750 5.54 22.82 9.73
N ASN A 751 5.27 23.26 8.51
CA ASN A 751 4.63 24.54 8.22
C ASN A 751 3.55 24.29 7.18
N TYR A 752 2.30 24.67 7.46
CA TYR A 752 1.20 24.48 6.53
C TYR A 752 0.21 25.65 6.55
N GLY A 753 -0.47 25.84 5.43
CA GLY A 753 -1.46 26.89 5.24
C GLY A 753 -2.50 26.48 4.22
N LEU A 754 -3.70 27.03 4.38
CA LEU A 754 -4.82 26.77 3.48
C LEU A 754 -5.64 28.04 3.31
N GLU A 755 -5.96 28.36 2.06
CA GLU A 755 -6.77 29.52 1.70
C GLU A 755 -7.88 29.09 0.74
N ARG A 756 -9.09 29.61 0.99
CA ARG A 756 -10.29 29.38 0.18
C ARG A 756 -10.95 30.72 -0.12
N THR A 757 -11.14 31.03 -1.39
CA THR A 757 -11.87 32.23 -1.82
C THR A 757 -12.83 31.90 -2.97
N ASP A 758 -13.81 32.75 -3.20
CA ASP A 758 -14.73 32.69 -4.34
C ASP A 758 -14.31 33.61 -5.51
N MET A 759 -13.18 34.32 -5.34
CA MET A 759 -12.57 35.14 -6.38
C MET A 759 -11.49 34.35 -7.11
N VAL A 760 -11.72 34.05 -8.39
CA VAL A 760 -10.76 33.32 -9.22
C VAL A 760 -9.51 34.16 -9.45
N GLN A 761 -8.38 33.71 -8.90
CA GLN A 761 -7.06 34.27 -9.17
C GLN A 761 -6.26 33.26 -10.00
N LYS A 762 -5.89 33.63 -11.22
CA LYS A 762 -5.08 32.76 -12.11
C LYS A 762 -3.58 33.00 -12.02
N ASP A 763 -3.17 34.13 -11.43
CA ASP A 763 -1.77 34.45 -11.24
C ASP A 763 -1.20 33.63 -10.07
N LEU A 764 -0.39 32.63 -10.40
CA LEU A 764 0.28 31.74 -9.45
C LEU A 764 1.13 32.51 -8.43
N SER A 765 1.79 33.61 -8.83
CA SER A 765 2.61 34.40 -7.92
C SER A 765 1.75 35.09 -6.86
N LYS A 766 0.57 35.59 -7.26
CA LYS A 766 -0.39 36.19 -6.31
C LYS A 766 -0.97 35.14 -5.37
N ASN A 767 -1.39 33.99 -5.89
CA ASN A 767 -1.88 32.89 -5.05
C ASN A 767 -0.83 32.43 -4.04
N LEU A 768 0.39 32.20 -4.49
CA LEU A 768 1.49 31.77 -3.61
C LEU A 768 1.77 32.82 -2.53
N LYS A 769 1.84 34.11 -2.89
CA LYS A 769 2.00 35.20 -1.92
C LYS A 769 0.85 35.28 -0.93
N SER A 770 -0.38 35.04 -1.38
CA SER A 770 -1.57 35.06 -0.52
C SER A 770 -1.45 34.03 0.59
N ILE A 771 -1.06 32.79 0.25
CA ILE A 771 -0.85 31.73 1.25
C ILE A 771 0.24 32.10 2.25
N PHE A 772 1.39 32.59 1.80
CA PHE A 772 2.48 32.94 2.71
C PHE A 772 2.18 34.18 3.57
N ASN A 773 1.17 34.97 3.19
CA ASN A 773 0.66 36.09 3.97
C ASN A 773 -0.59 35.73 4.79
N SER A 774 -1.09 34.50 4.67
CA SER A 774 -2.22 33.97 5.45
C SER A 774 -1.74 33.30 6.73
N ASP A 775 -2.70 32.89 7.58
CA ASP A 775 -2.44 32.22 8.85
C ASP A 775 -1.75 30.86 8.65
N LEU A 776 -0.42 30.87 8.67
CA LEU A 776 0.40 29.67 8.62
C LEU A 776 0.48 29.03 10.00
N THR A 777 0.20 27.73 10.07
CA THR A 777 0.44 26.96 11.28
C THR A 777 1.83 26.32 11.23
N ASN A 778 2.62 26.56 12.26
CA ASN A 778 3.93 25.98 12.46
C ASN A 778 3.85 24.95 13.59
N VAL A 779 4.43 23.77 13.37
CA VAL A 779 4.51 22.71 14.37
C VAL A 779 5.94 22.23 14.44
N LEU A 780 6.55 22.31 15.61
CA LEU A 780 7.80 21.63 15.93
C LEU A 780 7.48 20.48 16.86
N SER A 781 7.96 19.29 16.53
CA SER A 781 7.80 18.13 17.38
C SER A 781 9.07 17.31 17.50
N ILE A 782 9.27 16.76 18.70
CA ILE A 782 10.35 15.83 19.01
C ILE A 782 9.68 14.59 19.61
N SER A 783 10.05 13.42 19.11
CA SER A 783 9.58 12.14 19.61
C SER A 783 10.76 11.19 19.85
N ILE A 784 10.66 10.43 20.92
CA ILE A 784 11.63 9.40 21.29
C ILE A 784 10.85 8.10 21.50
N ARG A 785 11.30 7.05 20.83
CA ARG A 785 10.81 5.68 20.98
C ARG A 785 11.99 4.79 21.38
N TYR A 786 11.79 3.97 22.41
CA TYR A 786 12.85 3.07 22.89
C TYR A 786 12.34 1.63 22.93
N PHE A 787 13.05 0.70 22.31
CA PHE A 787 12.71 -0.71 22.29
C PHE A 787 13.32 -1.45 23.48
N ILE A 788 12.49 -2.21 24.18
CA ILE A 788 12.88 -3.04 25.33
C ILE A 788 12.49 -4.49 25.06
N ASP A 789 13.50 -5.37 24.95
CA ASP A 789 13.32 -6.81 24.98
C ASP A 789 13.31 -7.31 26.43
N TYR A 790 12.21 -7.94 26.84
CA TYR A 790 12.06 -8.56 28.15
C TYR A 790 13.22 -9.52 28.49
N ASN A 791 13.71 -10.29 27.52
CA ASN A 791 14.80 -11.25 27.77
C ASN A 791 16.15 -10.57 28.02
N ALA A 792 16.37 -9.39 27.46
CA ALA A 792 17.59 -8.61 27.71
C ALA A 792 17.58 -7.99 29.11
N VAL A 793 16.40 -7.66 29.64
CA VAL A 793 16.23 -7.04 30.97
C VAL A 793 16.21 -8.07 32.09
N LYS A 794 15.50 -9.21 31.91
CA LYS A 794 15.33 -10.23 32.96
C LYS A 794 16.63 -10.87 33.45
N ASN A 795 17.70 -10.79 32.66
CA ASN A 795 19.01 -11.35 32.99
C ASN A 795 19.95 -10.32 33.67
N LYS A 796 19.51 -9.06 33.82
CA LYS A 796 20.27 -7.96 34.45
C LYS A 796 19.77 -7.60 35.85
N PHE A 797 18.62 -8.11 36.25
CA PHE A 797 18.00 -8.01 37.57
C PHE A 797 17.68 -9.42 38.06
#